data_AF-A0A2B4S9P3-F1
#
_entry.id   AF-A0A2B4S9P3-F1
#
_cell.length_a   1.000
_cell.length_b   1.000
_cell.length_c   1.000
_cell.angle_alpha   90.00
_cell.angle_beta   90.00
_cell.angle_gamma   90.00
#
_symmetry.space_group_name_H-M   'P 1'
#
loop_
_entity.id
_entity.type
_entity.pdbx_description
1 polymer ?
#
loop_
_entity_poly.entity_id
_entity_poly.type
_entity_poly.pdbx_seq_one_letter_code
_entity_poly.pdbx_strand_id
1 'polypeptide(L)'
;MKLRTRIPSRARASMLALPEEVILLILKRFTAHELMDLRMVCSRLKLLVDESSSLWISASFLGVWPSLKNLPLLQRAANLGNPEALIKLGLAHLYNEGISENGEKGVNAKENGRLAAEFFFKAESIIQNGAPFTWFFVRPPWAPSGVCCKSCVFNSMVELCSDPVVNSSMLYSVGKILSLHEDAKKKEESLQWLKNAANQGSCHAAYDLWKLRFCEGPMEPYSKLERLRELRDCAIASHPDAQLTLALEYARGNLGGVTKTQVAEFISQFVSRSRPLNSHKLFNFQTELNSTMRYILVDWLVEVAVMKDFPSQIVHIAVSCVDKYLMPCKVQRSELQLLGITCMLIAARFQGTDIVTIREAAWLTDGTYKYEEVVRMMGEVMSSIKGQVRVLTIPDFLQLFCSLAAVSQKTECIARYVADLSILHTECGRFSPAVMAASSVLLANAIQQIATPWAPHMHEITGLSPADLLDCTIHLHQQCLVDDCPTDHRNVKLKAIKQRYSDERFMKVSEIKVPNREELRRCLRPVVLHSEALCGKRSVCGQAVVKHPGHAQHLNADDSILNTSISSLSESGYEGDMEDEGEHNIDDPLLDEELFSELADGEHAMLNKQSRDSSFLKWEEFPRTSSTPSILHPPGFQNGFDFEVQDMETDSEPVNIDNGIHSAREVCVPVVLDADENMELGEIFVKQAASSLGRRPLRCIENNNVPSGAPISLKSQRRTSGWSNSVAQ
;
A
#
# COMPACT_ATOMS: atom_id res chain seq x y z
N MET A 1 -41.22 58.66 25.24
CA MET A 1 -41.10 57.58 24.23
C MET A 1 -39.65 57.14 24.10
N LYS A 2 -39.29 55.96 24.64
CA LYS A 2 -38.10 55.20 24.20
C LYS A 2 -38.53 53.73 24.17
N LEU A 3 -38.87 53.27 22.96
CA LEU A 3 -39.13 51.86 22.66
C LEU A 3 -37.86 51.07 22.98
N ARG A 4 -37.84 50.38 24.14
CA ARG A 4 -36.89 49.29 24.39
C ARG A 4 -37.32 48.11 23.52
N THR A 5 -36.76 48.01 22.33
CA THR A 5 -36.76 46.77 21.56
C THR A 5 -36.06 45.69 22.39
N ARG A 6 -36.84 44.78 22.98
CA ARG A 6 -36.33 43.53 23.53
C ARG A 6 -35.85 42.71 22.34
N ILE A 7 -34.53 42.57 22.20
CA ILE A 7 -33.93 41.54 21.36
C ILE A 7 -34.36 40.20 21.99
N PRO A 8 -35.08 39.30 21.28
CA PRO A 8 -35.42 38.00 21.83
C PRO A 8 -34.12 37.24 22.12
N SER A 9 -34.01 36.64 23.31
CA SER A 9 -32.95 35.69 23.60
C SER A 9 -32.96 34.63 22.51
N ARG A 10 -31.90 34.53 21.70
CA ARG A 10 -31.71 33.42 20.76
C ARG A 10 -31.91 32.12 21.52
N ALA A 11 -33.02 31.44 21.30
CA ALA A 11 -33.19 30.07 21.74
C ALA A 11 -32.00 29.30 21.16
N ARG A 12 -31.16 28.70 22.02
CA ARG A 12 -30.12 27.77 21.56
C ARG A 12 -30.86 26.63 20.89
N ALA A 13 -30.91 26.62 19.56
CA ALA A 13 -31.48 25.51 18.81
C ALA A 13 -30.73 24.24 19.24
N SER A 14 -31.45 23.31 19.86
CA SER A 14 -30.88 22.01 20.20
C SER A 14 -30.50 21.29 18.91
N MET A 15 -29.41 20.52 18.88
CA MET A 15 -29.05 19.67 17.75
C MET A 15 -30.23 18.75 17.36
N LEU A 16 -31.01 18.30 18.35
CA LEU A 16 -32.21 17.50 18.14
C LEU A 16 -33.38 18.29 17.53
N ALA A 17 -33.32 19.62 17.46
CA ALA A 17 -34.33 20.41 16.75
C ALA A 17 -34.07 20.47 15.23
N LEU A 18 -32.94 19.94 14.76
CA LEU A 18 -32.60 19.89 13.34
C LEU A 18 -33.40 18.78 12.62
N PRO A 19 -33.60 18.94 11.29
CA PRO A 19 -34.11 17.86 10.43
C PRO A 19 -33.23 16.62 10.52
N GLU A 20 -33.84 15.45 10.33
CA GLU A 20 -33.17 14.16 10.47
C GLU A 20 -31.98 14.00 9.52
N GLU A 21 -32.11 14.47 8.28
CA GLU A 21 -31.08 14.41 7.26
C GLU A 21 -29.83 15.18 7.69
N VAL A 22 -30.03 16.33 8.36
CA VAL A 22 -28.93 17.16 8.88
C VAL A 22 -28.25 16.46 10.06
N ILE A 23 -29.04 15.83 10.95
CA ILE A 23 -28.49 15.06 12.07
C ILE A 23 -27.68 13.89 11.54
N LEU A 24 -28.17 13.15 10.54
CA LEU A 24 -27.43 12.04 9.94
C LEU A 24 -26.11 12.49 9.31
N LEU A 25 -26.10 13.64 8.61
CA LEU A 25 -24.85 14.21 8.08
C LEU A 25 -23.85 14.59 9.16
N ILE A 26 -24.33 15.06 10.31
CA ILE A 26 -23.49 15.33 11.49
C ILE A 26 -22.97 14.00 12.08
N LEU A 27 -23.84 13.01 12.26
CA LEU A 27 -23.49 11.70 12.80
C LEU A 27 -22.45 10.96 11.95
N LYS A 28 -22.47 11.13 10.62
CA LYS A 28 -21.43 10.57 9.71
C LYS A 28 -20.01 11.06 9.99
N ARG A 29 -19.82 12.11 10.81
CA ARG A 29 -18.50 12.61 11.19
C ARG A 29 -17.94 11.96 12.44
N PHE A 30 -18.74 11.18 13.16
CA PHE A 30 -18.32 10.50 14.38
C PHE A 30 -17.81 9.08 14.07
N THR A 31 -16.89 8.62 14.90
CA THR A 31 -16.40 7.24 14.91
C THR A 31 -17.48 6.28 15.39
N ALA A 32 -17.30 4.99 15.09
CA ALA A 32 -18.21 3.93 15.53
C ALA A 32 -18.36 3.89 17.07
N HIS A 33 -17.31 4.22 17.82
CA HIS A 33 -17.36 4.30 19.27
C HIS A 33 -18.20 5.48 19.75
N GLU A 34 -17.96 6.68 19.21
CA GLU A 34 -18.75 7.87 19.55
C GLU A 34 -20.22 7.72 19.15
N LEU A 35 -20.52 7.03 18.04
CA LEU A 35 -21.90 6.69 17.67
C LEU A 35 -22.57 5.79 18.70
N MET A 36 -21.83 4.85 19.31
CA MET A 36 -22.34 4.01 20.39
C MET A 36 -22.58 4.80 21.68
N ASP A 37 -21.75 5.79 21.99
CA ASP A 37 -21.98 6.69 23.11
C ASP A 37 -23.22 7.56 22.88
N LEU A 38 -23.34 8.15 21.68
CA LEU A 38 -24.49 8.97 21.28
C LEU A 38 -25.81 8.18 21.27
N ARG A 39 -25.75 6.90 20.89
CA ARG A 39 -26.89 5.97 20.95
C ARG A 39 -27.48 5.86 22.35
N MET A 40 -26.67 6.03 23.40
CA MET A 40 -27.12 5.92 24.80
C MET A 40 -27.74 7.22 25.35
N VAL A 41 -27.61 8.34 24.63
CA VAL A 41 -28.03 9.66 25.13
C VAL A 41 -29.55 9.84 25.12
N CYS A 42 -30.24 9.45 24.04
CA CYS A 42 -31.71 9.55 23.95
C CYS A 42 -32.32 8.57 22.94
N SER A 43 -33.63 8.32 23.07
CA SER A 43 -34.37 7.38 22.21
C SER A 43 -34.33 7.75 20.73
N ARG A 44 -34.37 9.05 20.40
CA ARG A 44 -34.28 9.51 19.00
C ARG A 44 -32.92 9.19 18.39
N LEU A 45 -31.81 9.49 19.08
CA LEU A 45 -30.48 9.15 18.59
C LEU A 45 -30.28 7.63 18.51
N LYS A 46 -30.83 6.87 19.47
CA LYS A 46 -30.84 5.41 19.40
C LYS A 46 -31.47 4.88 18.12
N LEU A 47 -32.68 5.35 17.78
CA LEU A 47 -33.37 4.96 16.55
C LEU A 47 -32.54 5.34 15.31
N LEU A 48 -32.04 6.57 15.25
CA LEU A 48 -31.22 7.01 14.11
C LEU A 48 -29.96 6.16 13.92
N VAL A 49 -29.23 5.89 15.00
CA VAL A 49 -28.02 5.06 14.96
C VAL A 49 -28.35 3.60 14.63
N ASP A 50 -29.44 3.05 15.19
CA ASP A 50 -29.81 1.65 14.98
C ASP A 50 -30.47 1.38 13.62
N GLU A 51 -31.20 2.33 13.03
CA GLU A 51 -31.93 2.11 11.77
C GLU A 51 -31.16 2.58 10.52
N SER A 52 -30.21 3.52 10.67
CA SER A 52 -29.53 4.12 9.52
C SER A 52 -28.36 3.27 9.01
N SER A 53 -28.60 2.47 7.97
CA SER A 53 -27.54 1.74 7.25
C SER A 53 -26.44 2.67 6.72
N SER A 54 -26.83 3.84 6.21
CA SER A 54 -25.89 4.80 5.62
C SER A 54 -24.87 5.38 6.62
N LEU A 55 -25.17 5.36 7.93
CA LEU A 55 -24.20 5.73 8.96
C LEU A 55 -23.10 4.69 9.05
N TRP A 56 -23.49 3.41 9.16
CA TRP A 56 -22.58 2.29 9.35
C TRP A 56 -21.74 1.96 8.11
N ILE A 57 -22.23 2.25 6.91
CA ILE A 57 -21.43 2.15 5.67
C ILE A 57 -20.23 3.11 5.70
N SER A 58 -20.39 4.29 6.29
CA SER A 58 -19.35 5.33 6.37
C SER A 58 -18.70 5.48 7.76
N ALA A 59 -19.13 4.69 8.74
CA ALA A 59 -18.63 4.80 10.11
C ALA A 59 -17.13 4.48 10.14
N SER A 60 -16.35 5.32 10.80
CA SER A 60 -14.92 5.08 10.99
C SER A 60 -14.69 4.19 12.20
N PHE A 61 -13.85 3.17 12.02
CA PHE A 61 -13.35 2.29 13.07
C PHE A 61 -11.88 2.59 13.40
N LEU A 62 -11.42 3.83 13.17
CA LEU A 62 -10.02 4.21 13.33
C LEU A 62 -9.52 3.87 14.75
N GLY A 63 -8.40 3.16 14.83
CA GLY A 63 -7.83 2.70 16.10
C GLY A 63 -8.62 1.59 16.79
N VAL A 64 -9.67 1.05 16.15
CA VAL A 64 -10.46 -0.09 16.62
C VAL A 64 -10.09 -1.32 15.78
N TRP A 65 -9.49 -2.29 16.46
CA TRP A 65 -9.22 -3.61 15.91
C TRP A 65 -10.30 -4.63 16.30
N PRO A 66 -10.63 -5.63 15.46
CA PRO A 66 -11.50 -6.74 15.85
C PRO A 66 -11.10 -7.39 17.17
N SER A 67 -12.06 -7.49 18.07
CA SER A 67 -11.97 -8.17 19.35
C SER A 67 -13.33 -8.79 19.66
N LEU A 68 -13.39 -9.84 20.48
CA LEU A 68 -14.67 -10.49 20.84
C LEU A 68 -15.73 -9.52 21.39
N LYS A 69 -15.29 -8.45 22.05
CA LYS A 69 -16.17 -7.40 22.61
C LYS A 69 -16.82 -6.53 21.52
N ASN A 70 -16.12 -6.25 20.42
CA ASN A 70 -16.59 -5.33 19.37
C ASN A 70 -16.92 -6.05 18.04
N LEU A 71 -16.67 -7.36 17.96
CA LEU A 71 -16.89 -8.18 16.77
C LEU A 71 -18.32 -8.09 16.21
N PRO A 72 -19.40 -8.13 17.02
CA PRO A 72 -20.76 -7.99 16.50
C PRO A 72 -20.98 -6.66 15.77
N LEU A 73 -20.31 -5.60 16.24
CA LEU A 73 -20.43 -4.26 15.64
C LEU A 73 -19.69 -4.17 14.31
N LEU A 74 -18.46 -4.66 14.26
CA LEU A 74 -17.67 -4.71 13.04
C LEU A 74 -18.33 -5.60 11.98
N GLN A 75 -18.84 -6.77 12.36
CA GLN A 75 -19.59 -7.65 11.47
C GLN A 75 -20.85 -6.99 10.92
N ARG A 76 -21.59 -6.26 11.77
CA ARG A 76 -22.75 -5.47 11.32
C ARG A 76 -22.34 -4.45 10.25
N ALA A 77 -21.28 -3.68 10.48
CA ALA A 77 -20.81 -2.69 9.51
C ALA A 77 -20.30 -3.34 8.22
N ALA A 78 -19.56 -4.45 8.33
CA ALA A 78 -19.07 -5.23 7.20
C ALA A 78 -20.21 -5.80 6.34
N ASN A 79 -21.27 -6.33 6.96
CA ASN A 79 -22.46 -6.82 6.26
C ASN A 79 -23.21 -5.71 5.51
N LEU A 80 -23.11 -4.46 5.97
CA LEU A 80 -23.65 -3.29 5.28
C LEU A 80 -22.74 -2.78 4.17
N GLY A 81 -21.50 -3.28 4.05
CA GLY A 81 -20.53 -2.86 3.04
C GLY A 81 -19.57 -1.77 3.49
N ASN A 82 -19.26 -1.68 4.79
CA ASN A 82 -18.20 -0.78 5.26
C ASN A 82 -16.81 -1.33 4.87
N PRO A 83 -16.02 -0.63 4.03
CA PRO A 83 -14.74 -1.14 3.55
C PRO A 83 -13.68 -1.27 4.65
N GLU A 84 -13.70 -0.38 5.66
CA GLU A 84 -12.75 -0.44 6.78
C GLU A 84 -13.00 -1.70 7.63
N ALA A 85 -14.26 -1.97 7.97
CA ALA A 85 -14.61 -3.18 8.72
C ALA A 85 -14.30 -4.45 7.94
N LEU A 86 -14.56 -4.47 6.62
CA LEU A 86 -14.27 -5.61 5.75
C LEU A 86 -12.76 -5.92 5.70
N ILE A 87 -11.92 -4.90 5.49
CA ILE A 87 -10.45 -5.08 5.44
C ILE A 87 -9.93 -5.57 6.79
N LYS A 88 -10.36 -4.95 7.90
CA LYS A 88 -9.90 -5.32 9.24
C LYS A 88 -10.32 -6.73 9.63
N LEU A 89 -11.57 -7.13 9.36
CA LEU A 89 -12.04 -8.50 9.62
C LEU A 89 -11.34 -9.53 8.73
N GLY A 90 -11.13 -9.23 7.45
CA GLY A 90 -10.40 -10.10 6.54
C GLY A 90 -8.98 -10.39 7.04
N LEU A 91 -8.25 -9.36 7.47
CA LEU A 91 -6.90 -9.49 8.02
C LEU A 91 -6.88 -10.19 9.38
N ALA A 92 -7.82 -9.86 10.27
CA ALA A 92 -7.94 -10.49 11.58
C ALA A 92 -8.22 -12.00 11.46
N HIS A 93 -9.03 -12.44 10.50
CA HIS A 93 -9.21 -13.87 10.21
C HIS A 93 -7.98 -14.50 9.55
N LEU A 94 -7.37 -13.83 8.55
CA LEU A 94 -6.18 -14.34 7.85
C LEU A 94 -5.01 -14.61 8.79
N TYR A 95 -4.79 -13.74 9.78
CA TYR A 95 -3.68 -13.83 10.73
C TYR A 95 -4.11 -14.34 12.11
N ASN A 96 -5.37 -14.78 12.26
CA ASN A 96 -5.96 -15.27 13.50
C ASN A 96 -5.70 -14.34 14.71
N GLU A 97 -5.95 -13.05 14.54
CA GLU A 97 -5.63 -12.02 15.52
C GLU A 97 -6.91 -11.32 16.01
N GLY A 98 -7.17 -11.36 17.32
CA GLY A 98 -8.30 -10.69 17.95
C GLY A 98 -9.66 -11.43 17.95
N ILE A 99 -9.78 -12.55 17.23
CA ILE A 99 -11.07 -13.25 17.01
C ILE A 99 -11.22 -14.56 17.81
N SER A 100 -10.14 -15.15 18.33
CA SER A 100 -10.17 -16.40 19.12
C SER A 100 -9.89 -16.14 20.61
N GLU A 101 -10.68 -16.77 21.50
CA GLU A 101 -10.68 -16.53 22.96
C GLU A 101 -9.70 -17.44 23.72
N ASN A 102 -9.28 -18.58 23.15
CA ASN A 102 -8.68 -19.67 23.92
C ASN A 102 -7.19 -19.96 23.70
N GLY A 103 -6.47 -19.20 22.86
CA GLY A 103 -5.06 -19.53 22.60
C GLY A 103 -4.82 -20.92 22.00
N GLU A 104 -5.87 -21.67 21.65
CA GLU A 104 -5.81 -22.81 20.75
C GLU A 104 -5.45 -22.27 19.37
N LYS A 105 -4.13 -22.10 19.15
CA LYS A 105 -3.48 -21.91 17.86
C LYS A 105 -3.80 -23.14 16.99
N GLY A 106 -5.02 -23.22 16.47
CA GLY A 106 -5.50 -24.43 15.81
C GLY A 106 -6.98 -24.45 15.44
N VAL A 107 -7.80 -23.49 15.87
CA VAL A 107 -9.21 -23.40 15.43
C VAL A 107 -9.26 -23.01 13.94
N ASN A 108 -9.32 -24.07 13.14
CA ASN A 108 -9.77 -24.20 11.76
C ASN A 108 -9.24 -23.12 10.79
N ALA A 109 -7.95 -23.22 10.42
CA ALA A 109 -7.36 -22.43 9.33
C ALA A 109 -8.22 -22.42 8.05
N LYS A 110 -8.99 -23.48 7.80
CA LYS A 110 -9.98 -23.56 6.71
C LYS A 110 -11.15 -22.61 6.90
N GLU A 111 -11.74 -22.55 8.10
CA GLU A 111 -12.86 -21.64 8.38
C GLU A 111 -12.41 -20.17 8.44
N ASN A 112 -11.28 -19.90 9.09
CA ASN A 112 -10.68 -18.56 9.09
C ASN A 112 -10.31 -18.14 7.66
N GLY A 113 -9.76 -19.06 6.85
CA GLY A 113 -9.48 -18.82 5.45
C GLY A 113 -10.75 -18.50 4.64
N ARG A 114 -11.82 -19.27 4.83
CA ARG A 114 -13.12 -19.03 4.19
C ARG A 114 -13.69 -17.66 4.53
N LEU A 115 -13.74 -17.30 5.83
CA LEU A 115 -14.26 -16.01 6.29
C LEU A 115 -13.41 -14.85 5.79
N ALA A 116 -12.08 -14.97 5.83
CA ALA A 116 -11.18 -13.95 5.28
C ALA A 116 -11.41 -13.75 3.77
N ALA A 117 -11.54 -14.83 2.99
CA ALA A 117 -11.84 -14.76 1.56
C ALA A 117 -13.17 -14.04 1.29
N GLU A 118 -14.23 -14.34 2.05
CA GLU A 118 -15.54 -13.68 1.91
C GLU A 118 -15.48 -12.17 2.20
N PHE A 119 -14.74 -11.76 3.24
CA PHE A 119 -14.57 -10.35 3.56
C PHE A 119 -13.74 -9.60 2.51
N PHE A 120 -12.64 -10.20 2.03
CA PHE A 120 -11.85 -9.62 0.94
C PHE A 120 -12.65 -9.54 -0.36
N PHE A 121 -13.45 -10.55 -0.69
CA PHE A 121 -14.35 -10.54 -1.85
C PHE A 121 -15.34 -9.37 -1.81
N LYS A 122 -15.98 -9.17 -0.67
CA LYS A 122 -16.88 -8.02 -0.47
C LYS A 122 -16.11 -6.69 -0.54
N ALA A 123 -14.91 -6.61 0.03
CA ALA A 123 -14.09 -5.40 0.00
C ALA A 123 -13.72 -4.98 -1.43
N GLU A 124 -13.20 -5.91 -2.23
CA GLU A 124 -12.84 -5.68 -3.65
C GLU A 124 -14.06 -5.32 -4.51
N SER A 125 -15.26 -5.76 -4.13
CA SER A 125 -16.51 -5.46 -4.85
C SER A 125 -17.01 -4.03 -4.61
N ILE A 126 -16.65 -3.47 -3.45
CA ILE A 126 -17.03 -2.12 -3.04
C ILE A 126 -15.97 -1.10 -3.47
N ILE A 127 -14.69 -1.50 -3.47
CA ILE A 127 -13.56 -0.64 -3.82
C ILE A 127 -13.28 -0.78 -5.33
N GLN A 128 -14.05 -0.06 -6.16
CA GLN A 128 -13.99 -0.21 -7.63
C GLN A 128 -12.90 0.65 -8.32
N ASN A 129 -12.33 1.64 -7.63
CA ASN A 129 -11.43 2.63 -8.22
C ASN A 129 -9.94 2.42 -7.87
N GLY A 130 -9.56 1.24 -7.40
CA GLY A 130 -8.19 0.91 -6.98
C GLY A 130 -7.63 -0.30 -7.71
N ALA A 131 -6.31 -0.47 -7.64
CA ALA A 131 -5.70 -1.74 -7.98
C ALA A 131 -6.17 -2.80 -6.98
N PRO A 132 -6.57 -4.01 -7.43
CA PRO A 132 -6.90 -5.09 -6.52
C PRO A 132 -5.73 -5.32 -5.57
N PHE A 133 -6.03 -5.57 -4.30
CA PHE A 133 -5.03 -5.60 -3.23
C PHE A 133 -5.03 -6.92 -2.46
N THR A 134 -6.09 -7.72 -2.54
CA THR A 134 -6.21 -8.97 -1.81
C THR A 134 -5.04 -9.93 -2.09
N TRP A 135 -4.60 -10.01 -3.35
CA TRP A 135 -3.54 -10.92 -3.78
C TRP A 135 -2.23 -10.76 -3.00
N PHE A 136 -1.87 -9.55 -2.53
CA PHE A 136 -0.57 -9.37 -1.88
C PHE A 136 -0.55 -9.91 -0.44
N PHE A 137 -1.70 -10.05 0.22
CA PHE A 137 -1.79 -10.66 1.56
C PHE A 137 -1.61 -12.18 1.52
N VAL A 138 -1.97 -12.79 0.38
CA VAL A 138 -2.04 -14.24 0.17
C VAL A 138 -0.89 -14.71 -0.75
N ARG A 139 0.17 -13.91 -0.90
CA ARG A 139 1.33 -14.28 -1.71
C ARG A 139 1.92 -15.66 -1.34
N PRO A 140 2.36 -16.46 -2.33
CA PRO A 140 3.23 -17.61 -2.10
C PRO A 140 4.66 -17.17 -1.73
N PRO A 141 5.51 -18.08 -1.22
CA PRO A 141 5.22 -19.49 -0.92
C PRO A 141 4.30 -19.68 0.29
N TRP A 142 3.62 -20.81 0.32
CA TRP A 142 2.81 -21.27 1.46
C TRP A 142 3.45 -22.52 2.06
N ALA A 143 3.14 -22.80 3.32
CA ALA A 143 3.64 -24.00 3.98
C ALA A 143 3.34 -25.28 3.16
N PRO A 144 4.34 -26.16 2.95
CA PRO A 144 4.19 -27.37 2.13
C PRO A 144 3.25 -28.41 2.77
N SER A 145 2.95 -28.28 4.06
CA SER A 145 1.96 -29.10 4.79
C SER A 145 0.52 -28.93 4.29
N GLY A 146 0.28 -28.00 3.35
CA GLY A 146 -0.97 -27.87 2.59
C GLY A 146 -2.08 -27.09 3.30
N VAL A 147 -2.05 -26.98 4.63
CA VAL A 147 -3.11 -26.34 5.43
C VAL A 147 -2.56 -25.13 6.20
N CYS A 148 -2.24 -24.05 5.49
CA CYS A 148 -2.00 -22.75 6.12
C CYS A 148 -3.17 -21.81 5.81
N CYS A 149 -3.42 -20.82 6.67
CA CYS A 149 -4.57 -19.93 6.47
C CYS A 149 -4.53 -19.20 5.11
N LYS A 150 -3.33 -18.85 4.61
CA LYS A 150 -3.16 -18.26 3.26
C LYS A 150 -3.62 -19.21 2.14
N SER A 151 -3.22 -20.49 2.18
CA SER A 151 -3.67 -21.46 1.17
C SER A 151 -5.18 -21.70 1.25
N CYS A 152 -5.75 -21.73 2.46
CA CYS A 152 -7.20 -21.80 2.65
C CYS A 152 -7.93 -20.57 2.09
N VAL A 153 -7.42 -19.35 2.31
CA VAL A 153 -7.97 -18.13 1.70
C VAL A 153 -7.96 -18.25 0.18
N PHE A 154 -6.83 -18.65 -0.41
CA PHE A 154 -6.73 -18.80 -1.85
C PHE A 154 -7.73 -19.83 -2.41
N ASN A 155 -7.84 -21.00 -1.80
CA ASN A 155 -8.78 -22.04 -2.24
C ASN A 155 -10.23 -21.54 -2.16
N SER A 156 -10.60 -20.85 -1.07
CA SER A 156 -11.92 -20.23 -0.95
C SER A 156 -12.15 -19.08 -1.95
N MET A 157 -11.11 -18.31 -2.31
CA MET A 157 -11.21 -17.32 -3.39
C MET A 157 -11.52 -17.98 -4.73
N VAL A 158 -10.87 -19.11 -5.05
CA VAL A 158 -11.13 -19.89 -6.27
C VAL A 158 -12.58 -20.42 -6.29
N GLU A 159 -13.06 -20.96 -5.18
CA GLU A 159 -14.45 -21.41 -5.03
C GLU A 159 -15.45 -20.26 -5.26
N LEU A 160 -15.22 -19.10 -4.64
CA LEU A 160 -16.06 -17.91 -4.80
C LEU A 160 -16.05 -17.38 -6.25
N CYS A 161 -14.99 -17.64 -7.00
CA CYS A 161 -14.87 -17.25 -8.40
C CYS A 161 -15.49 -18.25 -9.40
N SER A 162 -16.08 -19.34 -8.92
CA SER A 162 -16.72 -20.35 -9.79
C SER A 162 -18.09 -19.91 -10.32
N ASP A 163 -18.67 -18.83 -9.77
CA ASP A 163 -19.93 -18.24 -10.27
C ASP A 163 -19.66 -17.38 -11.53
N PRO A 164 -20.48 -17.45 -12.60
CA PRO A 164 -20.31 -16.64 -13.80
C PRO A 164 -20.47 -15.11 -13.60
N VAL A 165 -21.04 -14.64 -12.49
CA VAL A 165 -21.26 -13.20 -12.20
C VAL A 165 -20.24 -12.67 -11.18
N VAL A 166 -18.97 -12.99 -11.37
CA VAL A 166 -17.91 -12.67 -10.40
C VAL A 166 -17.27 -11.30 -10.65
N ASN A 167 -16.73 -10.72 -9.57
CA ASN A 167 -15.94 -9.50 -9.60
C ASN A 167 -14.60 -9.71 -10.33
N SER A 168 -14.36 -8.92 -11.38
CA SER A 168 -13.14 -8.96 -12.20
C SER A 168 -11.84 -8.69 -11.40
N SER A 169 -11.92 -7.98 -10.27
CA SER A 169 -10.81 -7.75 -9.34
C SER A 169 -10.41 -9.01 -8.58
N MET A 170 -11.36 -9.88 -8.25
CA MET A 170 -11.08 -11.13 -7.57
C MET A 170 -10.46 -12.15 -8.53
N LEU A 171 -10.99 -12.25 -9.76
CA LEU A 171 -10.39 -13.08 -10.81
C LEU A 171 -8.95 -12.67 -11.10
N TYR A 172 -8.70 -11.36 -11.18
CA TYR A 172 -7.35 -10.84 -11.29
C TYR A 172 -6.48 -11.25 -10.08
N SER A 173 -7.01 -11.13 -8.86
CA SER A 173 -6.25 -11.50 -7.66
C SER A 173 -5.86 -12.98 -7.64
N VAL A 174 -6.75 -13.88 -8.03
CA VAL A 174 -6.46 -15.32 -8.16
C VAL A 174 -5.39 -15.57 -9.22
N GLY A 175 -5.55 -15.00 -10.42
CA GLY A 175 -4.55 -15.12 -11.49
C GLY A 175 -3.19 -14.54 -11.09
N LYS A 176 -3.19 -13.40 -10.38
CA LYS A 176 -1.96 -12.76 -9.90
C LYS A 176 -1.24 -13.61 -8.86
N ILE A 177 -1.94 -14.20 -7.89
CA ILE A 177 -1.34 -15.13 -6.92
C ILE A 177 -0.69 -16.31 -7.64
N LEU A 178 -1.41 -16.92 -8.59
CA LEU A 178 -0.90 -18.04 -9.38
C LEU A 178 0.34 -17.67 -10.20
N SER A 179 0.41 -16.45 -10.75
CA SER A 179 1.56 -15.97 -11.52
C SER A 179 2.85 -15.87 -10.69
N LEU A 180 2.74 -15.76 -9.37
CA LEU A 180 3.87 -15.64 -8.45
C LEU A 180 4.43 -16.99 -8.01
N HIS A 181 3.79 -18.11 -8.37
CA HIS A 181 4.38 -19.43 -8.16
C HIS A 181 5.47 -19.71 -9.19
N GLU A 182 6.50 -20.45 -8.78
CA GLU A 182 7.56 -20.90 -9.69
C GLU A 182 7.09 -22.03 -10.62
N ASP A 183 6.10 -22.83 -10.18
CA ASP A 183 5.52 -23.95 -10.92
C ASP A 183 4.91 -23.52 -12.27
N ALA A 184 5.41 -24.12 -13.36
CA ALA A 184 4.97 -23.83 -14.73
C ALA A 184 3.48 -24.11 -14.97
N LYS A 185 2.91 -25.14 -14.35
CA LYS A 185 1.47 -25.46 -14.47
C LYS A 185 0.63 -24.36 -13.83
N LYS A 186 1.03 -23.86 -12.66
CA LYS A 186 0.35 -22.75 -11.99
C LYS A 186 0.45 -21.45 -12.79
N LYS A 187 1.59 -21.21 -13.45
CA LYS A 187 1.74 -20.07 -14.38
C LYS A 187 0.78 -20.16 -15.58
N GLU A 188 0.58 -21.34 -16.15
CA GLU A 188 -0.39 -21.56 -17.24
C GLU A 188 -1.85 -21.36 -16.75
N GLU A 189 -2.20 -21.91 -15.59
CA GLU A 189 -3.51 -21.66 -14.96
C GLU A 189 -3.73 -20.15 -14.72
N SER A 190 -2.71 -19.44 -14.25
CA SER A 190 -2.71 -17.98 -14.10
C SER A 190 -3.12 -17.26 -15.39
N LEU A 191 -2.58 -17.67 -16.54
CA LEU A 191 -2.92 -17.06 -17.83
C LEU A 191 -4.42 -17.21 -18.15
N GLN A 192 -5.03 -18.34 -17.82
CA GLN A 192 -6.46 -18.55 -18.02
C GLN A 192 -7.31 -17.64 -17.12
N TRP A 193 -6.95 -17.53 -15.85
CA TRP A 193 -7.61 -16.63 -14.90
C TRP A 193 -7.50 -15.16 -15.31
N LEU A 194 -6.31 -14.72 -15.72
CA LEU A 194 -6.09 -13.35 -16.19
C LEU A 194 -6.87 -13.07 -17.49
N LYS A 195 -6.94 -14.02 -18.43
CA LYS A 195 -7.78 -13.88 -19.64
C LYS A 195 -9.25 -13.72 -19.29
N ASN A 196 -9.76 -14.55 -18.37
CA ASN A 196 -11.15 -14.45 -17.90
C ASN A 196 -11.42 -13.10 -17.21
N ALA A 197 -10.50 -12.64 -16.36
CA ALA A 197 -10.60 -11.33 -15.71
C ALA A 197 -10.59 -10.16 -16.71
N ALA A 198 -9.73 -10.23 -17.73
CA ALA A 198 -9.65 -9.22 -18.79
C ALA A 198 -10.93 -9.19 -19.65
N ASN A 199 -11.49 -10.36 -19.98
CA ASN A 199 -12.76 -10.47 -20.70
C ASN A 199 -13.95 -9.88 -19.91
N GLN A 200 -13.85 -9.84 -18.58
CA GLN A 200 -14.82 -9.18 -17.70
C GLN A 200 -14.48 -7.70 -17.41
N GLY A 201 -13.53 -7.12 -18.14
CA GLY A 201 -13.19 -5.69 -18.08
C GLY A 201 -12.13 -5.30 -17.05
N SER A 202 -11.38 -6.24 -16.47
CA SER A 202 -10.25 -5.89 -15.59
C SER A 202 -9.09 -5.30 -16.39
N CYS A 203 -8.84 -4.00 -16.21
CA CYS A 203 -7.70 -3.32 -16.84
C CYS A 203 -6.34 -3.80 -16.31
N HIS A 204 -6.28 -4.25 -15.05
CA HIS A 204 -5.07 -4.82 -14.44
C HIS A 204 -4.70 -6.17 -15.06
N ALA A 205 -5.70 -7.02 -15.30
CA ALA A 205 -5.48 -8.30 -15.96
C ALA A 205 -5.03 -8.12 -17.41
N ALA A 206 -5.67 -7.21 -18.16
CA ALA A 206 -5.28 -6.90 -19.53
C ALA A 206 -3.83 -6.41 -19.62
N TYR A 207 -3.41 -5.53 -18.71
CA TYR A 207 -2.04 -5.01 -18.70
C TYR A 207 -1.01 -6.04 -18.27
N ASP A 208 -1.30 -6.90 -17.28
CA ASP A 208 -0.37 -7.97 -16.89
C ASP A 208 -0.26 -9.05 -17.99
N LEU A 209 -1.34 -9.41 -18.69
CA LEU A 209 -1.27 -10.26 -19.89
C LEU A 209 -0.41 -9.66 -20.98
N TRP A 210 -0.52 -8.35 -21.20
CA TRP A 210 0.31 -7.61 -22.14
C TRP A 210 1.80 -7.69 -21.75
N LYS A 211 2.14 -7.54 -20.46
CA LYS A 211 3.53 -7.70 -19.98
C LYS A 211 4.05 -9.11 -20.23
N LEU A 212 3.28 -10.13 -19.85
CA LEU A 212 3.70 -11.53 -20.03
C LEU A 212 3.99 -11.84 -21.50
N ARG A 213 3.16 -11.33 -22.42
CA ARG A 213 3.36 -11.55 -23.87
C ARG A 213 4.56 -10.79 -24.44
N PHE A 214 4.78 -9.55 -24.02
CA PHE A 214 5.69 -8.62 -24.72
C PHE A 214 6.95 -8.21 -23.94
N CYS A 215 6.99 -8.48 -22.64
CA CYS A 215 8.12 -8.23 -21.78
C CYS A 215 8.81 -9.54 -21.35
N GLU A 216 8.07 -10.67 -21.33
CA GLU A 216 8.55 -11.98 -20.89
C GLU A 216 8.49 -13.01 -22.04
N GLY A 217 9.27 -12.80 -23.11
CA GLY A 217 9.37 -13.77 -24.22
C GLY A 217 10.16 -13.27 -25.44
N PRO A 218 10.57 -14.17 -26.36
CA PRO A 218 11.22 -13.80 -27.62
C PRO A 218 10.26 -13.02 -28.52
N MET A 219 10.64 -11.80 -28.89
CA MET A 219 9.81 -10.87 -29.67
C MET A 219 9.94 -11.11 -31.18
N GLU A 220 8.82 -11.48 -31.82
CA GLU A 220 8.72 -11.51 -33.28
C GLU A 220 8.70 -10.07 -33.86
N PRO A 221 9.47 -9.76 -34.92
CA PRO A 221 9.62 -8.40 -35.47
C PRO A 221 8.31 -7.71 -35.87
N TYR A 222 7.31 -8.48 -36.30
CA TYR A 222 6.02 -7.98 -36.80
C TYR A 222 5.05 -7.54 -35.68
N SER A 223 5.33 -7.86 -34.42
CA SER A 223 4.40 -7.66 -33.30
C SER A 223 4.52 -6.28 -32.62
N LYS A 224 5.43 -5.41 -33.08
CA LYS A 224 5.68 -4.09 -32.45
C LYS A 224 4.47 -3.14 -32.53
N LEU A 225 3.71 -3.16 -33.64
CA LEU A 225 2.52 -2.32 -33.81
C LEU A 225 1.32 -2.85 -33.01
N GLU A 226 1.15 -4.17 -32.99
CA GLU A 226 0.13 -4.85 -32.19
C GLU A 226 0.34 -4.58 -30.70
N ARG A 227 1.58 -4.74 -30.21
CA ARG A 227 1.99 -4.39 -28.85
C ARG A 227 1.55 -2.99 -28.44
N LEU A 228 1.77 -1.99 -29.28
CA LEU A 228 1.41 -0.60 -28.97
C LEU A 228 -0.11 -0.36 -29.03
N ARG A 229 -0.85 -1.08 -29.87
CA ARG A 229 -2.32 -0.99 -29.93
C ARG A 229 -2.92 -1.54 -28.64
N GLU A 230 -2.55 -2.76 -28.26
CA GLU A 230 -3.04 -3.37 -27.02
C GLU A 230 -2.66 -2.54 -25.78
N LEU A 231 -1.45 -1.97 -25.75
CA LEU A 231 -1.03 -1.10 -24.66
C LEU A 231 -1.89 0.17 -24.57
N ARG A 232 -2.30 0.74 -25.71
CA ARG A 232 -3.22 1.90 -25.73
C ARG A 232 -4.58 1.54 -25.18
N ASP A 233 -5.12 0.38 -25.54
CA ASP A 233 -6.42 -0.07 -25.04
C ASP A 233 -6.37 -0.21 -23.51
N CYS A 234 -5.29 -0.78 -22.96
CA CYS A 234 -5.04 -0.84 -21.52
C CYS A 234 -4.91 0.56 -20.88
N ALA A 235 -4.22 1.49 -21.54
CA ALA A 235 -4.03 2.85 -21.05
C ALA A 235 -5.33 3.68 -21.06
N ILE A 236 -6.21 3.47 -22.05
CA ILE A 236 -7.54 4.09 -22.15
C ILE A 236 -8.43 3.63 -20.98
N ALA A 237 -8.31 2.36 -20.57
CA ALA A 237 -8.98 1.81 -19.39
C ALA A 237 -8.46 2.37 -18.04
N SER A 238 -7.64 3.43 -18.06
CA SER A 238 -7.15 4.17 -16.90
C SER A 238 -6.25 3.40 -15.93
N HIS A 239 -5.55 2.36 -16.42
CA HIS A 239 -4.51 1.70 -15.64
C HIS A 239 -3.26 2.61 -15.53
N PRO A 240 -2.77 2.95 -14.32
CA PRO A 240 -1.69 3.91 -14.15
C PRO A 240 -0.36 3.44 -14.77
N ASP A 241 0.03 2.17 -14.55
CA ASP A 241 1.28 1.64 -15.11
C ASP A 241 1.23 1.47 -16.64
N ALA A 242 0.08 1.10 -17.21
CA ALA A 242 -0.10 1.06 -18.66
C ALA A 242 0.04 2.46 -19.28
N GLN A 243 -0.53 3.48 -18.65
CA GLN A 243 -0.38 4.87 -19.09
C GLN A 243 1.09 5.34 -19.02
N LEU A 244 1.78 5.02 -17.93
CA LEU A 244 3.21 5.33 -17.78
C LEU A 244 4.05 4.59 -18.84
N THR A 245 3.81 3.30 -19.03
CA THR A 245 4.52 2.48 -20.02
C THR A 245 4.29 3.00 -21.43
N LEU A 246 3.06 3.39 -21.77
CA LEU A 246 2.75 4.00 -23.05
C LEU A 246 3.48 5.33 -23.24
N ALA A 247 3.50 6.18 -22.21
CA ALA A 247 4.24 7.44 -22.24
C ALA A 247 5.76 7.21 -22.44
N LEU A 248 6.33 6.19 -21.80
CA LEU A 248 7.74 5.79 -21.98
C LEU A 248 8.03 5.28 -23.38
N GLU A 249 7.12 4.48 -23.96
CA GLU A 249 7.25 4.02 -25.35
C GLU A 249 7.20 5.16 -26.36
N TYR A 250 6.34 6.16 -26.12
CA TYR A 250 6.33 7.39 -26.90
C TYR A 250 7.62 8.20 -26.75
N ALA A 251 8.17 8.29 -25.53
CA ALA A 251 9.45 8.94 -25.28
C ALA A 251 10.61 8.26 -26.04
N ARG A 252 10.55 6.93 -26.22
CA ARG A 252 11.51 6.16 -27.02
C ARG A 252 11.33 6.31 -28.54
N GLY A 253 10.36 7.11 -29.00
CA GLY A 253 10.06 7.33 -30.41
C GLY A 253 9.14 6.28 -31.05
N ASN A 254 8.58 5.35 -30.25
CA ASN A 254 7.67 4.31 -30.76
C ASN A 254 6.24 4.83 -30.89
N LEU A 255 5.98 5.62 -31.94
CA LEU A 255 4.69 6.33 -32.11
C LEU A 255 3.52 5.43 -32.58
N GLY A 256 3.79 4.23 -33.11
CA GLY A 256 2.75 3.27 -33.50
C GLY A 256 1.63 3.84 -34.38
N GLY A 257 1.96 4.71 -35.34
CA GLY A 257 1.01 5.34 -36.28
C GLY A 257 0.26 6.58 -35.75
N VAL A 258 0.57 7.05 -34.54
CA VAL A 258 -0.03 8.25 -33.93
C VAL A 258 0.81 9.48 -34.23
N THR A 259 0.17 10.62 -34.42
CA THR A 259 0.87 11.89 -34.70
C THR A 259 1.59 12.42 -33.44
N LYS A 260 2.67 13.19 -33.63
CA LYS A 260 3.41 13.81 -32.51
C LYS A 260 2.51 14.70 -31.64
N THR A 261 1.52 15.35 -32.24
CA THR A 261 0.55 16.20 -31.52
C THR A 261 -0.35 15.39 -30.60
N GLN A 262 -0.87 14.26 -31.06
CA GLN A 262 -1.67 13.34 -30.24
C GLN A 262 -0.85 12.73 -29.08
N VAL A 263 0.42 12.43 -29.32
CA VAL A 263 1.33 11.96 -28.27
C VAL A 263 1.56 13.04 -27.22
N ALA A 264 1.83 14.28 -27.64
CA ALA A 264 2.00 15.41 -26.73
C ALA A 264 0.72 15.66 -25.91
N GLU A 265 -0.46 15.58 -26.54
CA GLU A 265 -1.74 15.71 -25.84
C GLU A 265 -1.92 14.61 -24.79
N PHE A 266 -1.64 13.34 -25.13
CA PHE A 266 -1.72 12.24 -24.19
C PHE A 266 -0.78 12.42 -23.00
N ILE A 267 0.50 12.75 -23.24
CA ILE A 267 1.50 12.92 -22.18
C ILE A 267 1.13 14.12 -21.29
N SER A 268 0.74 15.25 -21.89
CA SER A 268 0.29 16.43 -21.15
C SER A 268 -0.93 16.13 -20.26
N GLN A 269 -1.93 15.41 -20.79
CA GLN A 269 -3.08 14.98 -20.00
C GLN A 269 -2.67 14.02 -18.87
N PHE A 270 -1.80 13.04 -19.14
CA PHE A 270 -1.27 12.11 -18.15
C PHE A 270 -0.55 12.85 -17.01
N VAL A 271 0.36 13.77 -17.34
CA VAL A 271 1.09 14.61 -16.39
C VAL A 271 0.13 15.48 -15.56
N SER A 272 -0.89 16.07 -16.20
CA SER A 272 -1.87 16.95 -15.54
C SER A 272 -2.75 16.25 -14.49
N ARG A 273 -2.85 14.91 -14.53
CA ARG A 273 -3.59 14.11 -13.53
C ARG A 273 -2.84 13.96 -12.21
N SER A 274 -1.53 14.22 -12.19
CA SER A 274 -0.74 14.21 -10.97
C SER A 274 -1.23 15.28 -9.99
N ARG A 275 -1.44 14.91 -8.72
CA ARG A 275 -1.98 15.80 -7.67
C ARG A 275 -1.07 15.83 -6.44
N PRO A 276 -0.95 16.98 -5.75
CA PRO A 276 -0.20 17.06 -4.51
C PRO A 276 -0.93 16.33 -3.37
N LEU A 277 -0.17 15.65 -2.51
CA LEU A 277 -0.72 15.00 -1.32
C LEU A 277 -1.05 16.02 -0.21
N ASN A 278 -0.43 17.20 -0.25
CA ASN A 278 -0.53 18.26 0.77
C ASN A 278 0.03 17.87 2.14
N SER A 279 1.08 17.03 2.19
CA SER A 279 1.70 16.58 3.46
C SER A 279 2.36 17.71 4.25
N HIS A 280 2.60 18.89 3.67
CA HIS A 280 2.98 20.10 4.41
C HIS A 280 1.95 20.53 5.48
N LYS A 281 0.69 20.06 5.37
CA LYS A 281 -0.38 20.35 6.34
C LYS A 281 -0.46 19.34 7.49
N LEU A 282 0.34 18.28 7.46
CA LEU A 282 0.26 17.14 8.38
C LEU A 282 0.37 17.59 9.85
N PHE A 283 1.34 18.46 10.15
CA PHE A 283 1.59 18.94 11.51
C PHE A 283 0.65 20.06 11.98
N ASN A 284 -0.32 20.48 11.16
CA ASN A 284 -1.41 21.33 11.65
C ASN A 284 -2.40 20.56 12.52
N PHE A 285 -2.43 19.22 12.39
CA PHE A 285 -3.37 18.34 13.08
C PHE A 285 -2.69 17.33 14.01
N GLN A 286 -1.44 16.95 13.72
CA GLN A 286 -0.64 16.10 14.60
C GLN A 286 -0.13 16.90 15.80
N THR A 287 -0.55 16.52 17.01
CA THR A 287 -0.12 17.19 18.26
C THR A 287 1.13 16.53 18.87
N GLU A 288 1.32 15.23 18.63
CA GLU A 288 2.42 14.45 19.22
C GLU A 288 3.65 14.31 18.31
N LEU A 289 3.53 14.73 17.04
CA LEU A 289 4.56 14.55 16.02
C LEU A 289 5.00 15.90 15.45
N ASN A 290 6.24 15.95 14.96
CA ASN A 290 6.77 17.10 14.22
C ASN A 290 7.54 16.65 12.97
N SER A 291 7.92 17.63 12.13
CA SER A 291 8.62 17.40 10.86
C SER A 291 9.94 16.67 11.04
N THR A 292 10.69 16.96 12.11
CA THR A 292 11.95 16.28 12.42
C THR A 292 11.75 14.80 12.75
N MET A 293 10.71 14.43 13.50
CA MET A 293 10.40 13.02 13.80
C MET A 293 10.08 12.24 12.53
N ARG A 294 9.29 12.82 11.61
CA ARG A 294 9.04 12.19 10.30
C ARG A 294 10.30 12.11 9.45
N TYR A 295 11.15 13.15 9.46
CA TYR A 295 12.44 13.12 8.76
C TYR A 295 13.29 11.94 9.25
N ILE A 296 13.43 11.76 10.57
CA ILE A 296 14.15 10.63 11.19
C ILE A 296 13.56 9.30 10.71
N LEU A 297 12.24 9.16 10.71
CA LEU A 297 11.57 7.95 10.23
C LEU A 297 11.94 7.66 8.76
N VAL A 298 11.84 8.65 7.88
CA VAL A 298 12.07 8.44 6.44
C VAL A 298 13.55 8.16 6.15
N ASP A 299 14.48 8.81 6.86
CA ASP A 299 15.92 8.51 6.74
C ASP A 299 16.20 7.05 7.14
N TRP A 300 15.63 6.58 8.25
CA TRP A 300 15.72 5.17 8.66
C TRP A 300 15.07 4.19 7.66
N LEU A 301 13.92 4.54 7.07
CA LEU A 301 13.30 3.71 6.03
C LEU A 301 14.18 3.59 4.78
N VAL A 302 15.00 4.60 4.47
CA VAL A 302 15.99 4.51 3.39
C VAL A 302 17.11 3.53 3.77
N GLU A 303 17.58 3.53 5.02
CA GLU A 303 18.57 2.54 5.49
C GLU A 303 18.04 1.11 5.36
N VAL A 304 16.78 0.88 5.78
CA VAL A 304 16.10 -0.42 5.62
C VAL A 304 16.05 -0.81 4.14
N ALA A 305 15.70 0.13 3.26
CA ALA A 305 15.65 -0.14 1.83
C ALA A 305 17.03 -0.44 1.23
N VAL A 306 18.10 0.20 1.70
CA VAL A 306 19.48 -0.12 1.26
C VAL A 306 19.87 -1.52 1.74
N MET A 307 19.56 -1.87 2.99
CA MET A 307 19.85 -3.19 3.55
C MET A 307 19.12 -4.32 2.81
N LYS A 308 17.89 -4.06 2.35
CA LYS A 308 17.06 -5.00 1.58
C LYS A 308 17.23 -4.89 0.07
N ASP A 309 18.17 -4.08 -0.41
CA ASP A 309 18.39 -3.74 -1.83
C ASP A 309 17.12 -3.31 -2.59
N PHE A 310 16.18 -2.66 -1.90
CA PHE A 310 14.95 -2.18 -2.50
C PHE A 310 15.20 -0.97 -3.43
N PRO A 311 14.53 -0.92 -4.59
CA PRO A 311 14.53 0.26 -5.44
C PRO A 311 13.88 1.44 -4.72
N SER A 312 14.34 2.66 -5.03
CA SER A 312 13.80 3.91 -4.48
C SER A 312 12.26 3.99 -4.61
N GLN A 313 11.70 3.46 -5.69
CA GLN A 313 10.25 3.37 -5.92
C GLN A 313 9.48 2.79 -4.71
N ILE A 314 9.99 1.74 -4.05
CA ILE A 314 9.34 1.12 -2.89
C ILE A 314 9.30 2.09 -1.71
N VAL A 315 10.40 2.80 -1.46
CA VAL A 315 10.48 3.81 -0.39
C VAL A 315 9.51 4.96 -0.65
N HIS A 316 9.42 5.46 -1.88
CA HIS A 316 8.48 6.52 -2.24
C HIS A 316 7.01 6.09 -2.05
N ILE A 317 6.68 4.83 -2.37
CA ILE A 317 5.34 4.28 -2.11
C ILE A 317 5.10 4.17 -0.60
N ALA A 318 6.07 3.66 0.17
CA ALA A 318 5.98 3.53 1.62
C ALA A 318 5.73 4.90 2.29
N VAL A 319 6.51 5.92 1.93
CA VAL A 319 6.35 7.29 2.45
C VAL A 319 5.00 7.90 2.06
N SER A 320 4.51 7.61 0.84
CA SER A 320 3.16 8.00 0.43
C SER A 320 2.07 7.37 1.30
N CYS A 321 2.22 6.09 1.67
CA CYS A 321 1.32 5.42 2.61
C CYS A 321 1.38 6.03 4.02
N VAL A 322 2.58 6.31 4.53
CA VAL A 322 2.77 6.99 5.83
C VAL A 322 2.05 8.33 5.84
N ASP A 323 2.29 9.18 4.84
CA ASP A 323 1.70 10.52 4.78
C ASP A 323 0.18 10.46 4.62
N LYS A 324 -0.34 9.55 3.77
CA LYS A 324 -1.79 9.35 3.62
C LYS A 324 -2.46 8.89 4.91
N TYR A 325 -1.78 8.09 5.74
CA TYR A 325 -2.29 7.65 7.04
C TYR A 325 -2.25 8.78 8.08
N LEU A 326 -1.16 9.54 8.14
CA LEU A 326 -1.00 10.64 9.09
C LEU A 326 -1.90 11.85 8.82
N MET A 327 -2.52 11.96 7.64
CA MET A 327 -3.45 13.05 7.33
C MET A 327 -4.78 12.95 8.11
N PRO A 328 -5.48 11.80 8.12
CA PRO A 328 -6.69 11.62 8.94
C PRO A 328 -6.44 11.05 10.35
N CYS A 329 -5.29 10.42 10.61
CA CYS A 329 -5.07 9.65 11.85
C CYS A 329 -4.06 10.31 12.77
N LYS A 330 -4.44 10.61 14.02
CA LYS A 330 -3.48 11.03 15.05
C LYS A 330 -2.67 9.83 15.51
N VAL A 331 -1.35 9.97 15.53
CA VAL A 331 -0.41 8.88 15.86
C VAL A 331 0.47 9.32 17.01
N GLN A 332 0.67 8.44 17.98
CA GLN A 332 1.60 8.70 19.08
C GLN A 332 3.04 8.57 18.60
N ARG A 333 3.95 9.31 19.22
CA ARG A 333 5.39 9.22 18.92
C ARG A 333 5.90 7.78 18.99
N SER A 334 5.43 6.99 19.96
CA SER A 334 5.81 5.59 20.16
C SER A 334 5.30 4.64 19.08
N GLU A 335 4.40 5.07 18.19
CA GLU A 335 3.80 4.23 17.13
C GLU A 335 4.31 4.63 15.74
N LEU A 336 5.09 5.72 15.64
CA LEU A 336 5.54 6.26 14.35
C LEU A 336 6.47 5.28 13.61
N GLN A 337 7.36 4.58 14.34
CA GLN A 337 8.23 3.57 13.73
C GLN A 337 7.44 2.34 13.27
N LEU A 338 6.47 1.87 14.07
CA LEU A 338 5.54 0.80 13.69
C LEU A 338 4.81 1.14 12.40
N LEU A 339 4.24 2.35 12.30
CA LEU A 339 3.61 2.84 11.08
C LEU A 339 4.56 2.78 9.87
N GLY A 340 5.78 3.31 10.02
CA GLY A 340 6.75 3.36 8.93
C GLY A 340 7.14 1.97 8.41
N ILE A 341 7.51 1.05 9.31
CA ILE A 341 7.92 -0.30 8.90
C ILE A 341 6.76 -1.09 8.29
N THR A 342 5.55 -0.91 8.80
CA THR A 342 4.35 -1.51 8.21
C THR A 342 4.06 -0.94 6.81
N CYS A 343 4.21 0.36 6.59
CA CYS A 343 4.08 0.95 5.26
C CYS A 343 5.17 0.45 4.29
N MET A 344 6.40 0.22 4.76
CA MET A 344 7.46 -0.41 3.98
C MET A 344 7.09 -1.85 3.60
N LEU A 345 6.59 -2.65 4.55
CA LEU A 345 6.10 -4.00 4.30
C LEU A 345 4.98 -4.03 3.25
N ILE A 346 4.01 -3.12 3.34
CA ILE A 346 2.92 -3.00 2.36
C ILE A 346 3.47 -2.64 0.98
N ALA A 347 4.36 -1.65 0.89
CA ALA A 347 4.95 -1.20 -0.37
C ALA A 347 5.83 -2.28 -1.03
N ALA A 348 6.69 -2.92 -0.25
CA ALA A 348 7.59 -3.98 -0.71
C ALA A 348 6.80 -5.18 -1.21
N ARG A 349 5.77 -5.63 -0.47
CA ARG A 349 4.86 -6.64 -0.98
C ARG A 349 4.19 -6.15 -2.26
N PHE A 350 3.52 -5.02 -2.27
CA PHE A 350 2.73 -4.62 -3.44
C PHE A 350 3.57 -4.47 -4.74
N GLN A 351 4.76 -3.88 -4.67
CA GLN A 351 5.55 -3.52 -5.86
C GLN A 351 6.80 -4.39 -6.09
N GLY A 352 7.39 -4.93 -5.03
CA GLY A 352 8.66 -5.65 -5.06
C GLY A 352 8.54 -7.10 -5.54
N THR A 353 9.64 -7.59 -6.11
CA THR A 353 9.94 -9.02 -6.26
C THR A 353 10.22 -9.61 -4.88
N ASP A 354 11.15 -8.97 -4.17
CA ASP A 354 11.49 -9.25 -2.79
C ASP A 354 10.49 -8.61 -1.84
N ILE A 355 10.22 -9.29 -0.74
CA ILE A 355 9.23 -8.87 0.26
C ILE A 355 9.88 -8.61 1.61
N VAL A 356 9.13 -7.93 2.47
CA VAL A 356 9.35 -7.95 3.91
C VAL A 356 8.25 -8.81 4.53
N THR A 357 8.61 -9.79 5.35
CA THR A 357 7.63 -10.57 6.10
C THR A 357 7.16 -9.82 7.35
N ILE A 358 6.04 -10.24 7.96
CA ILE A 358 5.54 -9.56 9.17
C ILE A 358 6.52 -9.79 10.33
N ARG A 359 7.09 -10.99 10.43
CA ARG A 359 8.11 -11.33 11.42
C ARG A 359 9.39 -10.53 11.19
N GLU A 360 9.83 -10.42 9.94
CA GLU A 360 10.98 -9.59 9.57
C GLU A 360 10.74 -8.11 9.89
N ALA A 361 9.56 -7.57 9.57
CA ALA A 361 9.21 -6.20 9.92
C ALA A 361 9.29 -5.94 11.44
N ALA A 362 8.81 -6.87 12.27
CA ALA A 362 8.95 -6.79 13.72
C ALA A 362 10.44 -6.85 14.14
N TRP A 363 11.21 -7.77 13.57
CA TRP A 363 12.65 -7.91 13.84
C TRP A 363 13.46 -6.67 13.46
N LEU A 364 13.16 -6.04 12.32
CA LEU A 364 13.79 -4.79 11.84
C LEU A 364 13.60 -3.62 12.81
N THR A 365 12.63 -3.70 13.72
CA THR A 365 12.43 -2.72 14.79
C THR A 365 13.13 -3.07 16.09
N ASP A 366 14.10 -4.01 16.05
CA ASP A 366 14.86 -4.49 17.20
C ASP A 366 13.94 -5.02 18.31
N GLY A 367 12.87 -5.71 17.91
CA GLY A 367 11.86 -6.27 18.84
C GLY A 367 11.00 -5.23 19.57
N THR A 368 11.06 -3.94 19.18
CA THR A 368 10.24 -2.87 19.78
C THR A 368 8.74 -3.16 19.64
N TYR A 369 8.34 -3.75 18.51
CA TYR A 369 6.96 -4.14 18.24
C TYR A 369 6.84 -5.62 17.96
N LYS A 370 5.71 -6.19 18.36
CA LYS A 370 5.37 -7.60 18.14
C LYS A 370 4.71 -7.83 16.80
N TYR A 371 4.70 -9.10 16.38
CA TYR A 371 4.01 -9.57 15.17
C TYR A 371 2.57 -9.05 15.08
N GLU A 372 1.81 -9.16 16.16
CA GLU A 372 0.40 -8.78 16.20
C GLU A 372 0.21 -7.26 16.02
N GLU A 373 1.14 -6.45 16.53
CA GLU A 373 1.09 -4.99 16.37
C GLU A 373 1.30 -4.58 14.91
N VAL A 374 2.20 -5.27 14.21
CA VAL A 374 2.41 -5.08 12.76
C VAL A 374 1.16 -5.49 11.96
N VAL A 375 0.51 -6.60 12.33
CA VAL A 375 -0.76 -7.03 11.70
C VAL A 375 -1.86 -5.98 11.88
N ARG A 376 -2.04 -5.49 13.11
CA ARG A 376 -3.05 -4.47 13.42
C ARG A 376 -2.78 -3.17 12.67
N MET A 377 -1.54 -2.68 12.70
CA MET A 377 -1.13 -1.49 11.95
C MET A 377 -1.34 -1.68 10.44
N MET A 378 -1.11 -2.89 9.90
CA MET A 378 -1.33 -3.15 8.48
C MET A 378 -2.80 -2.98 8.11
N GLY A 379 -3.74 -3.47 8.93
CA GLY A 379 -5.15 -3.25 8.67
C GLY A 379 -5.61 -1.80 8.91
N GLU A 380 -5.01 -1.07 9.86
CA GLU A 380 -5.24 0.37 10.02
C GLU A 380 -4.80 1.15 8.76
N VAL A 381 -3.59 0.90 8.25
CA VAL A 381 -3.08 1.56 7.05
C VAL A 381 -3.94 1.22 5.84
N MET A 382 -4.19 -0.07 5.59
CA MET A 382 -4.91 -0.55 4.41
C MET A 382 -6.36 -0.07 4.36
N SER A 383 -7.03 -0.01 5.51
CA SER A 383 -8.37 0.56 5.62
C SER A 383 -8.39 2.08 5.41
N SER A 384 -7.43 2.81 6.01
CA SER A 384 -7.31 4.26 5.86
C SER A 384 -7.05 4.69 4.41
N ILE A 385 -6.19 3.96 3.69
CA ILE A 385 -5.89 4.23 2.27
C ILE A 385 -6.87 3.54 1.31
N LYS A 386 -7.88 2.83 1.84
CA LYS A 386 -8.91 2.10 1.07
C LYS A 386 -8.32 1.16 0.02
N GLY A 387 -7.27 0.42 0.37
CA GLY A 387 -6.58 -0.49 -0.53
C GLY A 387 -5.75 0.16 -1.64
N GLN A 388 -5.71 1.50 -1.75
CA GLN A 388 -5.01 2.21 -2.82
C GLN A 388 -3.50 2.37 -2.54
N VAL A 389 -2.78 1.25 -2.59
CA VAL A 389 -1.33 1.18 -2.38
C VAL A 389 -0.58 1.79 -3.55
N ARG A 390 -0.84 1.33 -4.78
CA ARG A 390 -0.19 1.85 -5.99
C ARG A 390 -0.68 3.25 -6.35
N VAL A 391 0.24 4.20 -6.30
CA VAL A 391 0.09 5.55 -6.87
C VAL A 391 1.36 5.92 -7.60
N LEU A 392 1.25 6.71 -8.68
CA LEU A 392 2.42 7.22 -9.40
C LEU A 392 3.23 8.16 -8.50
N THR A 393 4.51 7.86 -8.32
CA THR A 393 5.44 8.55 -7.43
C THR A 393 6.43 9.41 -8.23
N ILE A 394 7.36 10.07 -7.54
CA ILE A 394 8.37 10.92 -8.17
C ILE A 394 9.26 10.10 -9.12
N PRO A 395 9.81 8.92 -8.73
CA PRO A 395 10.63 8.13 -9.64
C PRO A 395 9.92 7.68 -10.93
N ASP A 396 8.61 7.39 -10.88
CA ASP A 396 7.81 7.06 -12.08
C ASP A 396 7.85 8.19 -13.12
N PHE A 397 7.54 9.43 -12.69
CA PHE A 397 7.58 10.60 -13.57
C PHE A 397 9.01 10.99 -13.95
N LEU A 398 9.98 10.78 -13.07
CA LEU A 398 11.38 11.06 -13.33
C LEU A 398 11.91 10.19 -14.47
N GLN A 399 11.57 8.89 -14.48
CA GLN A 399 11.89 7.99 -15.58
C GLN A 399 11.34 8.52 -16.91
N LEU A 400 10.09 8.98 -16.92
CA LEU A 400 9.46 9.57 -18.11
C LEU A 400 10.18 10.83 -18.58
N PHE A 401 10.43 11.78 -17.69
CA PHE A 401 11.05 13.06 -18.06
C PHE A 401 12.52 12.93 -18.46
N CYS A 402 13.27 12.04 -17.82
CA CYS A 402 14.65 11.73 -18.22
C CYS A 402 14.71 11.09 -19.61
N SER A 403 13.75 10.21 -19.93
CA SER A 403 13.61 9.61 -21.27
C SER A 403 13.25 10.66 -22.33
N LEU A 404 12.25 11.51 -22.05
CA LEU A 404 11.82 12.58 -22.96
C LEU A 404 12.91 13.61 -23.24
N ALA A 405 13.64 14.02 -22.20
CA ALA A 405 14.72 14.99 -22.31
C ALA A 405 16.05 14.39 -22.79
N ALA A 406 16.12 13.05 -22.97
CA ALA A 406 17.33 12.32 -23.34
C ALA A 406 18.56 12.73 -22.52
N VAL A 407 18.41 12.78 -21.19
CA VAL A 407 19.47 13.26 -20.29
C VAL A 407 20.62 12.26 -20.17
N SER A 408 21.81 12.76 -19.82
CA SER A 408 22.95 11.90 -19.49
C SER A 408 22.68 11.06 -18.24
N GLN A 409 23.33 9.90 -18.12
CA GLN A 409 23.25 9.05 -16.92
C GLN A 409 23.60 9.82 -15.65
N LYS A 410 24.63 10.68 -15.69
CA LYS A 410 25.02 11.53 -14.55
C LYS A 410 23.91 12.49 -14.15
N THR A 411 23.28 13.16 -15.12
CA THR A 411 22.13 14.03 -14.87
C THR A 411 20.97 13.24 -14.25
N GLU A 412 20.71 12.05 -14.76
CA GLU A 412 19.66 11.16 -14.23
C GLU A 412 19.94 10.78 -12.77
N CYS A 413 21.18 10.40 -12.42
CA CYS A 413 21.59 10.14 -11.05
C CYS A 413 21.41 11.36 -10.14
N ILE A 414 21.74 12.58 -10.60
CA ILE A 414 21.53 13.82 -9.84
C ILE A 414 20.03 14.07 -9.63
N ALA A 415 19.21 13.90 -10.67
CA ALA A 415 17.77 14.09 -10.56
C ALA A 415 17.16 13.10 -9.56
N ARG A 416 17.57 11.83 -9.59
CA ARG A 416 17.15 10.80 -8.62
C ARG A 416 17.59 11.14 -7.20
N TYR A 417 18.84 11.61 -7.02
CA TYR A 417 19.34 12.05 -5.73
C TYR A 417 18.49 13.18 -5.12
N VAL A 418 18.16 14.20 -5.92
CA VAL A 418 17.26 15.30 -5.49
C VAL A 418 15.86 14.77 -5.17
N ALA A 419 15.32 13.88 -6.00
CA ALA A 419 14.01 13.29 -5.78
C ALA A 419 13.95 12.49 -4.46
N ASP A 420 14.98 11.71 -4.16
CA ASP A 420 15.07 10.96 -2.90
C ASP A 420 15.26 11.89 -1.70
N LEU A 421 16.08 12.94 -1.80
CA LEU A 421 16.15 13.93 -0.73
C LEU A 421 14.80 14.59 -0.45
N SER A 422 14.00 14.82 -1.48
CA SER A 422 12.72 15.52 -1.34
C SER A 422 11.69 14.81 -0.44
N ILE A 423 11.72 13.47 -0.37
CA ILE A 423 10.76 12.71 0.46
C ILE A 423 11.01 12.86 1.96
N LEU A 424 12.19 13.32 2.36
CA LEU A 424 12.52 13.64 3.75
C LEU A 424 11.75 14.87 4.26
N HIS A 425 11.39 15.80 3.36
CA HIS A 425 10.79 17.09 3.70
C HIS A 425 9.29 17.13 3.43
N THR A 426 8.47 17.36 4.45
CA THR A 426 7.00 17.49 4.28
C THR A 426 6.58 18.69 3.45
N GLU A 427 7.39 19.75 3.45
CA GLU A 427 7.13 20.97 2.68
C GLU A 427 7.05 20.72 1.18
N CYS A 428 7.79 19.72 0.68
CA CYS A 428 7.74 19.27 -0.71
C CYS A 428 6.37 18.72 -1.10
N GLY A 429 5.56 18.26 -0.14
CA GLY A 429 4.21 17.74 -0.37
C GLY A 429 3.19 18.76 -0.89
N ARG A 430 3.56 20.04 -1.02
CA ARG A 430 2.74 21.07 -1.70
C ARG A 430 2.72 20.90 -3.22
N PHE A 431 3.71 20.24 -3.79
CA PHE A 431 3.85 20.00 -5.23
C PHE A 431 3.36 18.59 -5.59
N SER A 432 2.91 18.40 -6.83
CA SER A 432 2.55 17.06 -7.33
C SER A 432 3.81 16.24 -7.64
N PRO A 433 3.76 14.89 -7.61
CA PRO A 433 4.88 14.05 -8.00
C PRO A 433 5.46 14.37 -9.38
N ALA A 434 4.61 14.75 -10.34
CA ALA A 434 5.07 15.15 -11.67
C ALA A 434 5.84 16.48 -11.65
N VAL A 435 5.36 17.50 -10.92
CA VAL A 435 6.08 18.78 -10.79
C VAL A 435 7.40 18.58 -10.06
N MET A 436 7.43 17.75 -9.01
CA MET A 436 8.65 17.39 -8.28
C MET A 436 9.69 16.71 -9.18
N ALA A 437 9.26 15.74 -9.99
CA ALA A 437 10.14 15.04 -10.92
C ALA A 437 10.69 15.97 -12.01
N ALA A 438 9.82 16.76 -12.66
CA ALA A 438 10.23 17.72 -13.69
C ALA A 438 11.19 18.79 -13.12
N SER A 439 10.91 19.28 -11.92
CA SER A 439 11.77 20.26 -11.22
C SER A 439 13.11 19.68 -10.82
N SER A 440 13.16 18.38 -10.50
CA SER A 440 14.41 17.66 -10.21
C SER A 440 15.27 17.50 -11.47
N VAL A 441 14.66 17.20 -12.63
CA VAL A 441 15.36 17.15 -13.92
C VAL A 441 15.87 18.53 -14.32
N LEU A 442 15.03 19.56 -14.19
CA LEU A 442 15.41 20.95 -14.44
C LEU A 442 16.60 21.37 -13.56
N LEU A 443 16.55 21.06 -12.26
CA LEU A 443 17.65 21.35 -11.33
C LEU A 443 18.92 20.59 -11.68
N ALA A 444 18.81 19.29 -12.01
CA ALA A 444 19.96 18.47 -12.39
C ALA A 444 20.65 19.01 -13.67
N ASN A 445 19.87 19.41 -14.68
CA ASN A 445 20.40 20.04 -15.89
C ASN A 445 21.08 21.38 -15.58
N ALA A 446 20.50 22.20 -14.68
CA ALA A 446 21.10 23.45 -14.26
C ALA A 446 22.43 23.24 -13.51
N ILE A 447 22.52 22.23 -12.64
CA ILE A 447 23.76 21.84 -11.94
C ILE A 447 24.83 21.39 -12.94
N GLN A 448 24.43 20.66 -14.00
CA GLN A 448 25.30 20.26 -15.10
C GLN A 448 25.59 21.39 -16.11
N GLN A 449 25.09 22.61 -15.86
CA GLN A 449 25.29 23.79 -16.73
C GLN A 449 24.83 23.57 -18.18
N ILE A 450 23.78 22.76 -18.37
CA ILE A 450 23.15 22.58 -19.68
C ILE A 450 22.55 23.92 -20.13
N ALA A 451 22.82 24.34 -21.38
CA ALA A 451 22.42 25.65 -21.90
C ALA A 451 20.90 25.90 -21.88
N THR A 452 20.11 24.85 -22.12
CA THR A 452 18.63 24.87 -22.09
C THR A 452 18.11 23.83 -21.09
N PRO A 453 18.12 24.13 -19.77
CA PRO A 453 17.77 23.15 -18.73
C PRO A 453 16.36 22.55 -18.84
N TRP A 454 15.41 23.32 -19.42
CA TRP A 454 14.09 22.85 -19.85
C TRP A 454 13.88 23.30 -21.30
N ALA A 455 14.06 22.40 -22.25
CA ALA A 455 13.95 22.71 -23.66
C ALA A 455 12.48 22.99 -24.07
N PRO A 456 12.22 23.81 -25.11
CA PRO A 456 10.86 24.14 -25.54
C PRO A 456 9.97 22.92 -25.84
N HIS A 457 10.54 21.87 -26.45
CA HIS A 457 9.81 20.63 -26.73
C HIS A 457 9.29 19.94 -25.46
N MET A 458 9.96 20.10 -24.31
CA MET A 458 9.49 19.56 -23.04
C MET A 458 8.20 20.24 -22.60
N HIS A 459 8.11 21.56 -22.77
CA HIS A 459 6.87 22.30 -22.50
C HIS A 459 5.74 21.86 -23.43
N GLU A 460 6.03 21.70 -24.73
CA GLU A 460 5.04 21.26 -25.72
C GLU A 460 4.49 19.86 -25.43
N ILE A 461 5.34 18.92 -24.99
CA ILE A 461 4.95 17.53 -24.75
C ILE A 461 4.32 17.32 -23.36
N THR A 462 4.89 17.94 -22.32
CA THR A 462 4.46 17.69 -20.93
C THR A 462 3.39 18.68 -20.46
N GLY A 463 3.22 19.80 -21.15
CA GLY A 463 2.39 20.92 -20.70
C GLY A 463 2.99 21.75 -19.56
N LEU A 464 4.15 21.38 -19.01
CA LEU A 464 4.79 22.09 -17.90
C LEU A 464 5.70 23.19 -18.44
N SER A 465 5.39 24.45 -18.12
CA SER A 465 6.25 25.57 -18.44
C SER A 465 7.35 25.71 -17.37
N PRO A 466 8.49 26.34 -17.70
CA PRO A 466 9.50 26.65 -16.70
C PRO A 466 9.00 27.53 -15.54
N ALA A 467 8.02 28.40 -15.79
CA ALA A 467 7.41 29.22 -14.75
C ALA A 467 6.66 28.35 -13.73
N ASP A 468 6.01 27.28 -14.18
CA ASP A 468 5.30 26.32 -13.31
C ASP A 468 6.28 25.53 -12.42
N LEU A 469 7.52 25.32 -12.90
CA LEU A 469 8.54 24.54 -12.20
C LEU A 469 9.41 25.39 -11.26
N LEU A 470 9.51 26.70 -11.49
CA LEU A 470 10.50 27.56 -10.85
C LEU A 470 10.41 27.55 -9.32
N ASP A 471 9.20 27.65 -8.76
CA ASP A 471 8.99 27.64 -7.30
C ASP A 471 9.46 26.31 -6.69
N CYS A 472 9.06 25.19 -7.30
CA CYS A 472 9.47 23.86 -6.87
C CYS A 472 10.98 23.64 -7.00
N THR A 473 11.59 24.04 -8.12
CA THR A 473 13.05 23.93 -8.34
C THR A 473 13.84 24.73 -7.31
N ILE A 474 13.43 25.96 -6.99
CA ILE A 474 14.10 26.79 -5.97
C ILE A 474 13.92 26.16 -4.59
N HIS A 475 12.73 25.64 -4.29
CA HIS A 475 12.45 24.97 -3.03
C HIS A 475 13.31 23.71 -2.84
N LEU A 476 13.39 22.86 -3.86
CA LEU A 476 14.25 21.67 -3.89
C LEU A 476 15.71 22.05 -3.69
N HIS A 477 16.20 23.05 -4.42
CA HIS A 477 17.58 23.53 -4.27
C HIS A 477 17.87 23.97 -2.84
N GLN A 478 17.01 24.80 -2.26
CA GLN A 478 17.20 25.33 -0.92
C GLN A 478 17.14 24.20 0.13
N GLN A 479 16.05 23.44 0.19
CA GLN A 479 15.85 22.47 1.28
C GLN A 479 16.69 21.21 1.14
N CYS A 480 16.88 20.70 -0.08
CA CYS A 480 17.54 19.41 -0.28
C CYS A 480 19.06 19.54 -0.43
N LEU A 481 19.56 20.65 -1.00
CA LEU A 481 20.98 20.77 -1.37
C LEU A 481 21.76 21.85 -0.61
N VAL A 482 21.08 22.86 -0.03
CA VAL A 482 21.74 23.99 0.65
C VAL A 482 21.54 23.94 2.16
N ASP A 483 20.31 23.71 2.61
CA ASP A 483 19.98 23.66 4.03
C ASP A 483 20.71 22.49 4.73
N ASP A 484 21.14 22.71 5.97
CA ASP A 484 21.75 21.66 6.77
C ASP A 484 20.72 20.59 7.12
N CYS A 485 21.13 19.32 7.05
CA CYS A 485 20.27 18.23 7.49
C CYS A 485 20.00 18.31 9.01
N PRO A 486 18.78 17.96 9.45
CA PRO A 486 18.47 17.85 10.86
C PRO A 486 19.43 16.89 11.57
N THR A 487 19.75 17.23 12.82
CA THR A 487 20.46 16.33 13.72
C THR A 487 19.46 15.56 14.57
N ASP A 488 19.73 14.28 14.80
CA ASP A 488 18.94 13.48 15.71
C ASP A 488 19.22 13.87 17.18
N HIS A 489 18.51 13.24 18.12
CA HIS A 489 18.70 13.50 19.56
C HIS A 489 20.10 13.10 20.09
N ARG A 490 20.89 12.37 19.30
CA ARG A 490 22.28 11.98 19.59
C ARG A 490 23.29 12.94 18.93
N ASN A 491 22.82 14.04 18.34
CA ASN A 491 23.60 14.98 17.53
C ASN A 491 24.25 14.34 16.29
N VAL A 492 23.68 13.24 15.78
CA VAL A 492 24.13 12.59 14.55
C VAL A 492 23.39 13.22 13.37
N LYS A 493 24.14 13.60 12.34
CA LYS A 493 23.56 14.08 11.07
C LYS A 493 22.99 12.90 10.31
N LEU A 494 21.69 12.96 10.02
CA LEU A 494 20.94 12.00 9.22
C LEU A 494 21.38 12.09 7.76
N LYS A 495 21.85 10.97 7.19
CA LYS A 495 22.64 10.95 5.94
C LYS A 495 22.38 9.72 5.08
N ALA A 496 21.35 8.91 5.33
CA ALA A 496 21.15 7.64 4.64
C ALA A 496 21.13 7.81 3.10
N ILE A 497 20.39 8.81 2.61
CA ILE A 497 20.33 9.13 1.18
C ILE A 497 21.68 9.62 0.66
N LYS A 498 22.36 10.50 1.39
CA LYS A 498 23.67 11.04 0.98
C LYS A 498 24.71 9.92 0.84
N GLN A 499 24.70 8.96 1.77
CA GLN A 499 25.55 7.78 1.74
C GLN A 499 25.21 6.87 0.57
N ARG A 500 23.92 6.55 0.35
CA ARG A 500 23.47 5.75 -0.81
C ARG A 500 24.01 6.32 -2.13
N TYR A 501 23.92 7.63 -2.33
CA TYR A 501 24.36 8.30 -3.56
C TYR A 501 25.87 8.66 -3.60
N SER A 502 26.64 8.24 -2.60
CA SER A 502 28.12 8.29 -2.61
C SER A 502 28.76 7.05 -3.22
N ASP A 503 27.97 6.01 -3.46
CA ASP A 503 28.38 4.79 -4.17
C ASP A 503 28.69 5.10 -5.65
N GLU A 504 29.64 4.35 -6.21
CA GLU A 504 30.06 4.44 -7.62
C GLU A 504 28.94 4.12 -8.59
N ARG A 505 28.00 3.24 -8.22
CA ARG A 505 26.78 2.93 -8.98
C ARG A 505 25.93 4.17 -9.26
N PHE A 506 26.02 5.18 -8.39
CA PHE A 506 25.33 6.46 -8.55
C PHE A 506 26.27 7.60 -8.96
N MET A 507 27.46 7.29 -9.49
CA MET A 507 28.43 8.28 -9.98
C MET A 507 28.87 9.30 -8.91
N LYS A 508 28.80 8.92 -7.62
CA LYS A 508 29.12 9.77 -6.45
C LYS A 508 28.42 11.13 -6.49
N VAL A 509 27.17 11.18 -6.98
CA VAL A 509 26.46 12.45 -7.19
C VAL A 509 26.16 13.21 -5.91
N SER A 510 26.27 12.59 -4.73
CA SER A 510 26.14 13.28 -3.46
C SER A 510 27.34 14.17 -3.09
N GLU A 511 28.45 14.05 -3.83
CA GLU A 511 29.68 14.83 -3.66
C GLU A 511 29.81 16.00 -4.65
N ILE A 512 28.81 16.21 -5.51
CA ILE A 512 28.84 17.28 -6.51
C ILE A 512 28.89 18.66 -5.86
N LYS A 513 29.58 19.58 -6.51
CA LYS A 513 29.56 20.99 -6.13
C LYS A 513 28.17 21.57 -6.41
N VAL A 514 27.42 21.84 -5.35
CA VAL A 514 26.11 22.47 -5.44
C VAL A 514 26.29 23.95 -5.81
N PRO A 515 25.62 24.46 -6.88
CA PRO A 515 25.68 25.88 -7.22
C PRO A 515 25.00 26.70 -6.13
N ASN A 516 25.52 27.89 -5.83
CA ASN A 516 24.84 28.80 -4.91
C ASN A 516 23.56 29.37 -5.54
N ARG A 517 22.71 30.02 -4.73
CA ARG A 517 21.42 30.54 -5.18
C ARG A 517 21.53 31.56 -6.33
N GLU A 518 22.62 32.30 -6.40
CA GLU A 518 22.85 33.29 -7.47
C GLU A 518 23.29 32.62 -8.77
N GLU A 519 24.18 31.62 -8.68
CA GLU A 519 24.59 30.77 -9.80
C GLU A 519 23.38 30.05 -10.40
N LEU A 520 22.54 29.43 -9.55
CA LEU A 520 21.31 28.79 -10.00
C LEU A 520 20.38 29.79 -10.71
N ARG A 521 20.20 30.99 -10.16
CA ARG A 521 19.41 32.04 -10.82
C ARG A 521 19.97 32.43 -12.17
N ARG A 522 21.30 32.50 -12.34
CA ARG A 522 21.93 32.77 -13.65
C ARG A 522 21.65 31.65 -14.64
N CYS A 523 21.70 30.39 -14.22
CA CYS A 523 21.37 29.23 -15.05
C CYS A 523 19.90 29.17 -15.46
N LEU A 524 18.98 29.61 -14.58
CA LEU A 524 17.54 29.62 -14.85
C LEU A 524 17.04 30.90 -15.56
N ARG A 525 17.83 31.99 -15.55
CA ARG A 525 17.47 33.28 -16.20
C ARG A 525 17.19 33.23 -17.70
N PRO A 526 17.93 32.46 -18.53
CA PRO A 526 17.63 32.30 -19.95
C PRO A 526 16.20 31.83 -20.20
N VAL A 527 15.64 31.10 -19.22
CA VAL A 527 14.35 30.44 -19.31
C VAL A 527 13.17 31.39 -19.03
N VAL A 528 13.34 32.37 -18.14
CA VAL A 528 12.29 33.35 -17.78
C VAL A 528 12.06 34.35 -18.92
N LEU A 529 13.14 34.83 -19.55
CA LEU A 529 13.06 35.83 -20.63
C LEU A 529 12.48 35.28 -21.94
N HIS A 530 12.60 33.98 -22.21
CA HIS A 530 11.97 33.34 -23.39
C HIS A 530 10.46 33.11 -23.18
N SER A 531 10.00 32.90 -21.94
CA SER A 531 8.58 32.70 -21.63
C SER A 531 7.76 33.98 -21.79
N GLU A 532 8.31 35.14 -21.37
CA GLU A 532 7.66 36.44 -21.54
C GLU A 532 7.49 36.83 -23.03
N ALA A 533 8.43 36.42 -23.89
CA ALA A 533 8.36 36.67 -25.34
C ALA A 533 7.28 35.81 -26.06
N LEU A 534 6.98 34.60 -25.54
CA LEU A 534 5.97 33.70 -26.10
C LEU A 534 4.54 34.01 -25.60
N CYS A 535 4.39 34.58 -24.40
CA CYS A 535 3.09 34.96 -23.83
C CYS A 535 2.52 36.27 -24.44
N GLY A 536 3.36 37.10 -25.07
CA GLY A 536 2.99 38.42 -25.61
C GLY A 536 2.18 38.44 -26.91
N LYS A 537 1.75 37.28 -27.46
CA LYS A 537 0.99 37.22 -28.72
C LYS A 537 -0.31 36.41 -28.62
N ARG A 538 -1.20 36.76 -27.68
CA ARG A 538 -2.64 36.51 -27.84
C ARG A 538 -3.45 37.67 -27.27
N SER A 539 -3.87 38.58 -28.15
CA SER A 539 -5.05 39.41 -27.88
C SER A 539 -5.70 39.91 -29.18
N VAL A 540 -7.03 39.70 -29.22
CA VAL A 540 -8.11 40.33 -30.01
C VAL A 540 -8.59 39.69 -31.33
N CYS A 541 -9.93 39.47 -31.33
CA CYS A 541 -10.92 39.09 -32.37
C CYS A 541 -10.98 37.60 -32.77
N GLY A 542 -12.12 36.93 -32.93
CA GLY A 542 -13.51 37.32 -33.19
C GLY A 542 -14.14 36.21 -34.07
N GLN A 543 -15.44 35.92 -33.93
CA GLN A 543 -16.12 34.68 -34.37
C GLN A 543 -16.09 34.27 -35.87
N ALA A 544 -16.12 32.94 -36.07
CA ALA A 544 -16.84 32.07 -37.03
C ALA A 544 -16.53 32.02 -38.56
N VAL A 545 -16.60 30.77 -39.06
CA VAL A 545 -17.07 30.25 -40.39
C VAL A 545 -16.06 29.39 -41.20
N VAL A 546 -16.60 28.25 -41.64
CA VAL A 546 -16.14 27.12 -42.46
C VAL A 546 -15.44 27.49 -43.79
N LYS A 547 -14.39 26.72 -44.17
CA LYS A 547 -14.15 26.10 -45.51
C LYS A 547 -12.76 25.41 -45.64
N HIS A 548 -12.75 24.17 -46.14
CA HIS A 548 -11.64 23.50 -46.87
C HIS A 548 -11.67 23.92 -48.36
N PRO A 549 -10.79 23.44 -49.30
CA PRO A 549 -9.51 22.68 -49.21
C PRO A 549 -8.36 23.26 -50.09
N GLY A 550 -7.18 22.60 -50.15
CA GLY A 550 -6.29 22.67 -51.33
C GLY A 550 -4.79 22.36 -51.14
N HIS A 551 -4.37 21.17 -51.60
CA HIS A 551 -3.08 20.70 -52.17
C HIS A 551 -1.75 21.45 -51.89
N ALA A 552 -0.71 20.82 -51.31
CA ALA A 552 0.19 19.75 -51.81
C ALA A 552 1.54 20.33 -52.26
N GLN A 553 2.66 19.86 -51.69
CA GLN A 553 3.85 19.41 -52.44
C GLN A 553 4.96 18.87 -51.51
N HIS A 554 5.61 17.83 -52.07
CA HIS A 554 6.74 17.04 -51.60
C HIS A 554 7.96 17.85 -51.14
N LEU A 555 8.81 17.23 -50.30
CA LEU A 555 10.22 16.92 -50.61
C LEU A 555 10.81 15.93 -49.57
N ASN A 556 11.70 15.06 -50.07
CA ASN A 556 12.33 13.85 -49.51
C ASN A 556 13.34 14.14 -48.36
N ALA A 557 13.52 13.23 -47.38
CA ALA A 557 14.61 12.23 -47.23
C ALA A 557 16.02 12.87 -47.12
N ASP A 558 16.97 12.51 -46.26
CA ASP A 558 17.26 11.41 -45.34
C ASP A 558 18.22 11.95 -44.26
N ASP A 559 18.33 11.28 -43.11
CA ASP A 559 19.62 10.72 -42.64
C ASP A 559 19.51 10.17 -41.21
N SER A 560 19.43 8.85 -41.18
CA SER A 560 19.83 7.98 -40.09
C SER A 560 21.32 8.12 -39.79
N ILE A 561 21.73 8.02 -38.52
CA ILE A 561 22.81 7.14 -38.02
C ILE A 561 22.60 7.01 -36.50
N LEU A 562 22.01 5.89 -36.10
CA LEU A 562 22.11 5.28 -34.76
C LEU A 562 22.65 3.89 -35.01
N ASN A 563 23.75 3.54 -34.36
CA ASN A 563 24.15 2.14 -34.14
C ASN A 563 25.27 2.10 -33.10
N THR A 564 24.94 1.73 -31.86
CA THR A 564 25.72 0.69 -31.14
C THR A 564 24.88 0.09 -30.03
N SER A 565 24.78 -1.24 -30.02
CA SER A 565 24.03 -2.05 -29.09
C SER A 565 24.93 -2.70 -28.03
N ILE A 566 24.47 -2.55 -26.78
CA ILE A 566 24.46 -3.41 -25.58
C ILE A 566 25.15 -4.79 -25.62
N SER A 567 25.87 -5.09 -24.52
CA SER A 567 25.83 -6.34 -23.72
C SER A 567 26.51 -6.01 -22.36
N SER A 568 26.19 -6.57 -21.19
CA SER A 568 25.34 -7.67 -20.72
C SER A 568 25.37 -7.61 -19.18
N LEU A 569 24.27 -7.87 -18.47
CA LEU A 569 24.31 -8.18 -17.04
C LEU A 569 23.42 -9.39 -16.74
N SER A 570 24.00 -10.21 -15.88
CA SER A 570 23.68 -11.57 -15.46
C SER A 570 22.50 -11.67 -14.50
N GLU A 571 21.78 -12.78 -14.63
CA GLU A 571 20.84 -13.33 -13.67
C GLU A 571 21.56 -13.80 -12.40
N SER A 572 20.97 -13.52 -11.23
CA SER A 572 21.24 -14.26 -10.00
C SER A 572 19.92 -14.52 -9.29
N GLY A 573 19.61 -15.81 -9.11
CA GLY A 573 18.46 -16.29 -8.36
C GLY A 573 18.64 -16.11 -6.85
N TYR A 574 17.52 -16.19 -6.13
CA TYR A 574 17.49 -16.20 -4.68
C TYR A 574 16.46 -17.22 -4.19
N GLU A 575 16.92 -18.07 -3.27
CA GLU A 575 16.20 -19.16 -2.61
C GLU A 575 15.22 -18.62 -1.56
N GLY A 576 14.10 -19.33 -1.38
CA GLY A 576 13.03 -18.98 -0.46
C GLY A 576 13.25 -19.52 0.96
N ASP A 577 12.93 -18.68 1.95
CA ASP A 577 12.94 -19.05 3.36
C ASP A 577 11.54 -19.33 3.91
N MET A 578 11.48 -20.41 4.69
CA MET A 578 10.31 -20.98 5.34
C MET A 578 9.87 -20.19 6.59
N GLU A 579 8.56 -20.07 6.80
CA GLU A 579 7.97 -19.62 8.07
C GLU A 579 7.15 -20.77 8.69
N ASP A 580 7.73 -21.48 9.66
CA ASP A 580 7.16 -21.89 10.98
C ASP A 580 7.88 -23.15 11.52
N GLU A 581 8.67 -22.98 12.58
CA GLU A 581 8.97 -24.04 13.54
C GLU A 581 8.12 -23.72 14.78
N GLY A 582 7.08 -24.53 14.99
CA GLY A 582 6.24 -24.52 16.18
C GLY A 582 6.69 -25.65 17.11
N GLU A 583 7.09 -25.28 18.32
CA GLU A 583 7.45 -26.16 19.43
C GLU A 583 6.37 -27.23 19.67
N HIS A 584 6.77 -28.51 19.70
CA HIS A 584 5.95 -29.62 20.14
C HIS A 584 6.33 -30.02 21.58
N ASN A 585 5.40 -29.83 22.51
CA ASN A 585 5.31 -30.60 23.75
C ASN A 585 4.09 -31.52 23.65
N ILE A 586 4.28 -32.83 23.78
CA ILE A 586 3.23 -33.81 24.13
C ILE A 586 3.86 -34.81 25.11
N ASP A 587 3.23 -34.94 26.28
CA ASP A 587 3.56 -35.88 27.36
C ASP A 587 2.96 -37.30 27.11
N ASP A 588 3.79 -38.32 27.38
CA ASP A 588 3.55 -39.67 27.99
C ASP A 588 2.69 -40.75 27.26
N PRO A 589 2.79 -42.10 27.54
CA PRO A 589 3.55 -42.77 28.62
C PRO A 589 4.25 -44.15 28.35
N LEU A 590 5.19 -44.50 29.27
CA LEU A 590 5.57 -45.85 29.82
C LEU A 590 6.43 -46.87 29.01
N LEU A 591 7.71 -47.07 29.41
CA LEU A 591 8.26 -48.25 30.16
C LEU A 591 9.82 -48.33 30.17
N ASP A 592 10.36 -48.42 31.40
CA ASP A 592 11.53 -49.13 31.97
C ASP A 592 12.99 -48.94 31.46
N GLU A 593 13.85 -48.36 32.33
CA GLU A 593 15.04 -48.93 33.04
C GLU A 593 16.27 -49.20 32.13
N GLU A 594 17.52 -48.78 32.39
CA GLU A 594 18.29 -48.70 33.64
C GLU A 594 19.67 -47.98 33.37
N LEU A 595 20.36 -47.55 34.43
CA LEU A 595 21.84 -47.46 34.59
C LEU A 595 22.61 -46.09 34.54
N PHE A 596 22.67 -45.46 35.73
CA PHE A 596 23.82 -44.89 36.47
C PHE A 596 24.79 -43.79 35.96
N SER A 597 24.97 -42.82 36.88
CA SER A 597 26.20 -42.11 37.33
C SER A 597 26.84 -41.06 36.39
N GLU A 598 27.35 -39.89 36.80
CA GLU A 598 27.60 -39.19 38.09
C GLU A 598 28.12 -37.79 37.63
N LEU A 599 27.60 -36.64 38.08
CA LEU A 599 28.14 -35.70 39.08
C LEU A 599 27.28 -34.41 38.90
N ALA A 600 26.44 -33.94 39.84
CA ALA A 600 26.75 -33.33 41.15
C ALA A 600 27.77 -32.18 41.00
N ASP A 601 27.53 -30.90 41.33
CA ASP A 601 26.61 -30.29 42.30
C ASP A 601 26.49 -28.77 42.06
N GLY A 602 25.41 -28.18 42.62
CA GLY A 602 25.41 -26.79 43.12
C GLY A 602 24.31 -25.88 42.58
N GLU A 603 23.03 -26.19 42.82
CA GLU A 603 22.11 -25.52 43.77
C GLU A 603 21.80 -24.03 43.49
N HIS A 604 20.56 -23.70 43.07
CA HIS A 604 19.35 -23.42 43.90
C HIS A 604 19.48 -22.11 44.74
N ALA A 605 18.51 -21.20 44.86
CA ALA A 605 17.12 -21.12 44.44
C ALA A 605 16.58 -19.71 44.76
N MET A 606 15.52 -19.32 44.06
CA MET A 606 14.32 -18.64 44.60
C MET A 606 14.42 -17.23 45.24
N LEU A 607 13.77 -16.23 44.62
CA LEU A 607 12.38 -15.84 44.95
C LEU A 607 11.89 -14.61 44.16
N ASN A 608 10.67 -14.75 43.65
CA ASN A 608 9.81 -13.73 43.08
C ASN A 608 9.44 -12.63 44.11
N LYS A 609 9.50 -11.35 43.71
CA LYS A 609 8.48 -10.32 44.00
C LYS A 609 8.81 -8.95 43.39
N GLN A 610 7.82 -8.40 42.67
CA GLN A 610 7.55 -6.96 42.47
C GLN A 610 8.62 -6.18 41.67
N SER A 611 8.32 -5.20 40.84
CA SER A 611 7.11 -4.55 40.36
C SER A 611 7.50 -3.82 39.07
N ARG A 612 6.47 -3.48 38.27
CA ARG A 612 6.52 -2.43 37.25
C ARG A 612 7.44 -1.27 37.65
N ASP A 613 8.40 -0.95 36.78
CA ASP A 613 8.69 0.44 36.43
C ASP A 613 9.40 0.49 35.08
N SER A 614 8.67 0.97 34.08
CA SER A 614 9.15 1.42 32.79
C SER A 614 9.94 2.71 32.99
N SER A 615 11.25 2.69 32.76
CA SER A 615 12.08 3.90 32.75
C SER A 615 12.89 3.99 31.47
N PHE A 616 12.30 4.57 30.42
CA PHE A 616 13.07 5.36 29.46
C PHE A 616 12.76 6.83 29.77
N LEU A 617 13.80 7.56 30.16
CA LEU A 617 13.90 9.02 30.39
C LEU A 617 13.59 9.54 31.82
N LYS A 618 14.63 9.62 32.66
CA LYS A 618 14.84 10.76 33.58
C LYS A 618 16.15 11.45 33.21
N TRP A 619 16.09 12.77 33.04
CA TRP A 619 17.24 13.66 32.83
C TRP A 619 17.67 14.25 34.17
N GLU A 620 18.93 14.05 34.58
CA GLU A 620 19.74 15.00 35.35
C GLU A 620 21.24 14.57 35.33
N GLU A 621 22.11 15.53 34.96
CA GLU A 621 23.57 15.71 35.13
C GLU A 621 24.59 14.54 35.06
N PHE A 622 25.37 14.52 33.95
CA PHE A 622 26.78 14.02 33.67
C PHE A 622 27.37 12.73 34.31
N PRO A 623 28.44 12.09 33.73
CA PRO A 623 28.90 11.96 32.34
C PRO A 623 29.20 10.48 31.89
N ARG A 624 29.32 10.30 30.56
CA ARG A 624 30.11 9.29 29.79
C ARG A 624 30.21 7.83 30.31
N THR A 625 29.59 6.90 29.56
CA THR A 625 30.25 5.76 28.88
C THR A 625 29.26 5.00 27.95
N SER A 626 29.71 4.70 26.72
CA SER A 626 29.43 3.56 25.79
C SER A 626 28.14 2.73 25.93
N SER A 627 27.46 2.22 24.90
CA SER A 627 27.67 2.15 23.45
C SER A 627 26.49 1.34 22.85
N THR A 628 25.99 1.70 21.67
CA THR A 628 25.37 0.74 20.72
C THR A 628 26.04 0.95 19.37
N PRO A 629 26.40 -0.13 18.64
CA PRO A 629 27.46 -0.12 17.66
C PRO A 629 27.02 0.39 16.29
N SER A 630 27.88 1.18 15.66
CA SER A 630 27.80 1.59 14.26
C SER A 630 28.30 0.46 13.37
N ILE A 631 27.49 -0.01 12.44
CA ILE A 631 27.91 -0.92 11.38
C ILE A 631 28.46 -0.06 10.24
N LEU A 632 29.81 0.02 10.15
CA LEU A 632 30.67 -0.10 8.94
C LEU A 632 32.06 0.57 9.12
N HIS A 633 33.08 -0.30 9.32
CA HIS A 633 34.54 -0.34 8.96
C HIS A 633 35.50 0.87 9.11
N PRO A 634 36.82 0.64 9.42
CA PRO A 634 37.89 0.41 8.41
C PRO A 634 39.15 -0.39 8.93
N PRO A 635 40.35 -0.41 8.29
CA PRO A 635 40.76 -0.96 6.97
C PRO A 635 42.01 -1.90 6.98
N GLY A 636 42.18 -2.72 5.91
CA GLY A 636 43.47 -3.14 5.33
C GLY A 636 44.17 -4.43 5.82
N PHE A 637 44.36 -5.42 4.92
CA PHE A 637 45.61 -6.21 4.75
C PHE A 637 45.54 -7.09 3.48
N GLN A 638 46.68 -7.21 2.79
CA GLN A 638 46.92 -7.94 1.53
C GLN A 638 47.28 -9.43 1.74
N ASN A 639 47.07 -10.20 0.65
CA ASN A 639 47.72 -11.45 0.19
C ASN A 639 47.18 -12.83 0.64
N GLY A 640 46.58 -13.52 -0.35
CA GLY A 640 47.00 -14.85 -0.85
C GLY A 640 46.49 -16.09 -0.13
N PHE A 641 45.76 -16.96 -0.84
CA PHE A 641 46.08 -18.39 -1.06
C PHE A 641 45.02 -19.04 -1.96
N ASP A 642 45.49 -19.70 -3.03
CA ASP A 642 44.77 -20.57 -3.96
C ASP A 642 44.30 -21.86 -3.28
N PHE A 643 43.21 -22.47 -3.77
CA PHE A 643 43.10 -23.94 -3.83
C PHE A 643 42.23 -24.42 -5.00
N GLU A 644 42.74 -25.47 -5.64
CA GLU A 644 42.33 -26.11 -6.88
C GLU A 644 40.99 -26.87 -6.79
N VAL A 645 40.33 -26.95 -7.95
CA VAL A 645 39.15 -27.77 -8.24
C VAL A 645 39.60 -29.17 -8.65
N GLN A 646 38.95 -30.22 -8.12
CA GLN A 646 39.05 -31.57 -8.66
C GLN A 646 37.68 -32.26 -8.67
N ASP A 647 37.29 -32.68 -9.86
CA ASP A 647 36.08 -33.40 -10.22
C ASP A 647 36.05 -34.82 -9.62
N MET A 648 34.85 -35.35 -9.33
CA MET A 648 34.64 -36.79 -9.18
C MET A 648 33.42 -37.26 -9.97
N GLU A 649 33.70 -38.24 -10.82
CA GLU A 649 32.87 -38.87 -11.82
C GLU A 649 31.80 -39.79 -11.24
N THR A 650 30.66 -39.84 -11.93
CA THR A 650 29.60 -40.83 -11.79
C THR A 650 29.89 -42.02 -12.71
N ASP A 651 29.97 -43.23 -12.16
CA ASP A 651 29.81 -44.47 -12.92
C ASP A 651 29.13 -45.53 -12.03
N SER A 652 27.96 -46.00 -12.46
CA SER A 652 27.18 -47.02 -11.77
C SER A 652 26.59 -48.00 -12.77
N GLU A 653 26.95 -49.27 -12.64
CA GLU A 653 26.25 -50.47 -13.14
C GLU A 653 26.86 -51.72 -12.46
N PRO A 654 26.23 -52.92 -12.47
CA PRO A 654 24.87 -53.27 -12.01
C PRO A 654 24.93 -54.54 -11.10
N VAL A 655 23.78 -55.15 -10.76
CA VAL A 655 23.51 -56.63 -10.77
C VAL A 655 22.55 -57.14 -9.67
N ASN A 656 21.53 -57.85 -10.19
CA ASN A 656 20.68 -58.97 -9.73
C ASN A 656 19.70 -58.89 -8.55
N ILE A 657 18.45 -58.98 -9.00
CA ILE A 657 17.23 -59.48 -8.36
C ILE A 657 17.34 -61.00 -8.18
N ASP A 658 16.88 -61.50 -7.03
CA ASP A 658 16.53 -62.92 -6.88
C ASP A 658 15.10 -63.08 -6.36
N ASN A 659 14.42 -64.07 -6.94
CA ASN A 659 12.98 -64.32 -6.87
C ASN A 659 12.58 -65.19 -5.67
N GLY A 660 11.40 -64.91 -5.07
CA GLY A 660 10.74 -65.80 -4.12
C GLY A 660 9.22 -65.80 -4.31
N ILE A 661 8.68 -66.93 -4.76
CA ILE A 661 7.28 -67.22 -5.14
C ILE A 661 6.43 -67.61 -3.92
N HIS A 662 5.14 -67.22 -3.88
CA HIS A 662 3.93 -68.05 -3.61
C HIS A 662 2.65 -67.15 -3.62
N SER A 663 1.77 -67.22 -4.65
CA SER A 663 0.46 -67.93 -4.68
C SER A 663 -0.64 -67.32 -3.77
N ALA A 664 -1.90 -67.00 -4.15
CA ALA A 664 -2.72 -67.21 -5.36
C ALA A 664 -4.08 -66.42 -5.30
N ARG A 665 -4.75 -66.37 -6.48
CA ARG A 665 -6.21 -66.23 -6.81
C ARG A 665 -6.87 -64.84 -6.82
N GLU A 666 -7.17 -64.26 -8.01
CA GLU A 666 -8.38 -64.43 -8.90
C GLU A 666 -9.58 -63.55 -8.41
N VAL A 667 -10.31 -62.72 -9.18
CA VAL A 667 -10.72 -62.77 -10.59
C VAL A 667 -11.40 -61.44 -11.05
N CYS A 668 -11.20 -61.13 -12.34
CA CYS A 668 -11.98 -60.38 -13.36
C CYS A 668 -12.50 -58.93 -13.20
N VAL A 669 -12.03 -58.13 -14.17
CA VAL A 669 -12.64 -56.95 -14.83
C VAL A 669 -13.59 -57.44 -15.97
N PRO A 670 -14.43 -56.59 -16.60
CA PRO A 670 -13.95 -55.93 -17.83
C PRO A 670 -14.43 -54.49 -18.07
N VAL A 671 -13.57 -53.76 -18.79
CA VAL A 671 -13.78 -52.48 -19.52
C VAL A 671 -14.61 -52.76 -20.79
N VAL A 672 -15.38 -51.82 -21.37
CA VAL A 672 -15.05 -51.12 -22.64
C VAL A 672 -16.26 -50.29 -23.15
N LEU A 673 -15.97 -48.99 -23.36
CA LEU A 673 -16.24 -48.05 -24.48
C LEU A 673 -17.64 -47.72 -25.05
N ASP A 674 -17.88 -46.40 -25.07
CA ASP A 674 -18.34 -45.48 -26.13
C ASP A 674 -19.59 -45.76 -26.99
N ALA A 675 -20.53 -44.80 -26.98
CA ALA A 675 -20.73 -43.78 -28.04
C ALA A 675 -22.19 -43.30 -28.17
N ASP A 676 -22.34 -41.97 -28.10
CA ASP A 676 -23.18 -41.08 -28.92
C ASP A 676 -24.73 -41.10 -28.99
N GLU A 677 -25.21 -39.84 -29.07
CA GLU A 677 -26.38 -39.30 -29.77
C GLU A 677 -27.78 -39.17 -29.10
N ASN A 678 -28.18 -37.90 -29.02
CA ASN A 678 -29.46 -37.31 -29.47
C ASN A 678 -30.77 -37.44 -28.64
N MET A 679 -31.18 -36.27 -28.14
CA MET A 679 -32.41 -35.55 -28.56
C MET A 679 -33.77 -35.81 -27.85
N GLU A 680 -34.24 -34.71 -27.23
CA GLU A 680 -35.61 -34.18 -27.15
C GLU A 680 -36.72 -34.72 -26.23
N LEU A 681 -37.60 -33.75 -25.91
CA LEU A 681 -38.94 -33.76 -25.28
C LEU A 681 -38.92 -33.65 -23.74
N GLY A 682 -39.30 -32.51 -23.14
CA GLY A 682 -40.62 -31.87 -23.25
C GLY A 682 -41.59 -32.65 -22.35
N GLU A 683 -42.42 -32.12 -21.46
CA GLU A 683 -42.93 -30.79 -21.17
C GLU A 683 -43.93 -31.00 -19.98
N ILE A 684 -44.52 -29.93 -19.45
CA ILE A 684 -45.80 -29.86 -18.70
C ILE A 684 -45.72 -29.93 -17.15
N PHE A 685 -45.84 -28.84 -16.37
CA PHE A 685 -46.93 -27.88 -16.09
C PHE A 685 -47.96 -28.28 -14.99
N VAL A 686 -48.27 -27.29 -14.13
CA VAL A 686 -49.53 -27.03 -13.36
C VAL A 686 -49.55 -27.22 -11.82
N LYS A 687 -49.30 -26.07 -11.14
CA LYS A 687 -50.18 -25.28 -10.23
C LYS A 687 -50.75 -25.81 -8.89
N GLN A 688 -50.51 -24.93 -7.89
CA GLN A 688 -51.45 -24.27 -6.94
C GLN A 688 -52.28 -25.11 -5.96
N ALA A 689 -52.19 -24.79 -4.66
CA ALA A 689 -53.03 -23.76 -4.03
C ALA A 689 -52.72 -23.58 -2.53
N ALA A 690 -52.95 -22.35 -2.06
CA ALA A 690 -52.82 -21.88 -0.69
C ALA A 690 -54.17 -21.90 0.07
N SER A 691 -54.12 -21.89 1.41
CA SER A 691 -54.96 -21.11 2.35
C SER A 691 -54.74 -21.64 3.78
N SER A 692 -54.20 -20.84 4.72
CA SER A 692 -54.90 -19.97 5.70
C SER A 692 -55.54 -20.76 6.87
N LEU A 693 -55.65 -20.36 8.14
CA LEU A 693 -55.40 -19.16 8.96
C LEU A 693 -55.84 -19.53 10.41
N GLY A 694 -55.33 -18.88 11.46
CA GLY A 694 -55.97 -18.82 12.81
C GLY A 694 -55.02 -18.98 14.00
N ARG A 695 -54.39 -17.92 14.52
CA ARG A 695 -54.81 -16.97 15.59
C ARG A 695 -54.49 -17.41 17.06
N ARG A 696 -53.73 -16.51 17.71
CA ARG A 696 -53.19 -16.35 19.09
C ARG A 696 -54.27 -16.24 20.23
N PRO A 697 -53.96 -15.76 21.47
CA PRO A 697 -53.03 -16.18 22.55
C PRO A 697 -53.74 -16.24 23.96
N LEU A 698 -53.04 -16.65 25.04
CA LEU A 698 -53.50 -16.46 26.43
C LEU A 698 -52.37 -15.96 27.37
N ARG A 699 -52.77 -15.15 28.37
CA ARG A 699 -51.94 -14.44 29.36
C ARG A 699 -52.35 -14.85 30.80
N CYS A 700 -51.36 -14.81 31.71
CA CYS A 700 -51.37 -14.44 33.14
C CYS A 700 -52.13 -15.26 34.21
N ILE A 701 -51.41 -15.60 35.29
CA ILE A 701 -51.90 -15.66 36.69
C ILE A 701 -50.88 -14.98 37.62
N GLU A 702 -51.39 -14.24 38.60
CA GLU A 702 -50.76 -13.39 39.61
C GLU A 702 -50.24 -14.16 40.84
N ASN A 703 -49.35 -13.55 41.64
CA ASN A 703 -49.57 -13.42 43.08
C ASN A 703 -48.68 -12.35 43.76
N ASN A 704 -49.31 -11.63 44.68
CA ASN A 704 -48.83 -10.49 45.47
C ASN A 704 -48.00 -10.91 46.70
N ASN A 705 -47.11 -10.02 47.18
CA ASN A 705 -47.14 -9.51 48.56
C ASN A 705 -46.13 -8.37 48.81
N VAL A 706 -46.66 -7.27 49.37
CA VAL A 706 -45.98 -6.12 50.02
C VAL A 706 -46.49 -6.10 51.47
N PRO A 707 -45.72 -5.66 52.48
CA PRO A 707 -45.89 -4.31 53.07
C PRO A 707 -44.57 -3.74 53.63
N SER A 708 -44.35 -2.49 54.04
CA SER A 708 -44.96 -1.15 53.96
C SER A 708 -44.03 -0.23 54.81
N GLY A 709 -44.01 1.09 54.57
CA GLY A 709 -43.43 2.06 55.53
C GLY A 709 -42.75 3.28 54.90
N ALA A 710 -43.45 4.41 54.89
CA ALA A 710 -43.07 5.69 54.30
C ALA A 710 -42.40 6.66 55.35
N PRO A 711 -42.43 8.00 55.20
CA PRO A 711 -41.49 8.84 54.45
C PRO A 711 -40.94 10.06 55.26
N ILE A 712 -39.79 10.67 54.93
CA ILE A 712 -39.47 12.05 55.37
C ILE A 712 -38.74 12.85 54.29
N SER A 713 -39.12 14.13 54.23
CA SER A 713 -38.93 15.16 53.22
C SER A 713 -37.87 16.21 53.59
N LEU A 714 -37.32 16.87 52.55
CA LEU A 714 -36.77 18.23 52.49
C LEU A 714 -35.61 18.65 53.42
N LYS A 715 -34.49 19.08 52.81
CA LYS A 715 -34.05 20.50 52.91
C LYS A 715 -32.95 20.86 51.90
N SER A 716 -33.18 22.02 51.28
CA SER A 716 -32.29 22.79 50.42
C SER A 716 -31.07 23.36 51.15
N GLN A 717 -29.99 23.65 50.43
CA GLN A 717 -29.27 24.92 50.60
C GLN A 717 -28.50 25.33 49.32
N ARG A 718 -28.83 26.55 48.85
CA ARG A 718 -28.07 27.35 47.88
C ARG A 718 -26.92 28.09 48.58
N ARG A 719 -25.83 28.34 47.84
CA ARG A 719 -24.95 29.55 47.83
C ARG A 719 -24.17 29.46 46.49
N THR A 720 -24.30 30.30 45.44
CA THR A 720 -23.97 31.74 45.23
C THR A 720 -22.68 32.15 45.95
N SER A 721 -21.65 32.81 45.40
CA SER A 721 -21.35 33.49 44.12
C SER A 721 -20.00 34.23 44.30
N GLY A 722 -19.31 34.63 43.22
CA GLY A 722 -18.34 35.75 43.21
C GLY A 722 -16.92 35.36 42.79
N TRP A 723 -16.50 35.63 41.54
CA TRP A 723 -15.90 36.88 41.02
C TRP A 723 -14.37 36.95 41.19
N SER A 724 -13.62 36.90 40.08
CA SER A 724 -12.95 38.08 39.49
C SER A 724 -12.09 37.71 38.27
N ASN A 725 -12.16 38.58 37.27
CA ASN A 725 -11.44 38.57 36.00
C ASN A 725 -10.19 39.45 36.09
N SER A 726 -9.31 39.28 35.08
CA SER A 726 -8.39 40.27 34.49
C SER A 726 -6.99 40.35 35.13
N VAL A 727 -5.87 40.52 34.40
CA VAL A 727 -5.59 41.30 33.18
C VAL A 727 -4.35 40.74 32.42
N ALA A 728 -4.41 40.85 31.09
CA ALA A 728 -3.40 40.97 30.01
C ALA A 728 -1.87 40.85 30.24
N GLN A 729 -1.21 40.11 29.34
CA GLN A 729 -0.47 40.67 28.20
C GLN A 729 -0.43 39.67 27.03
#